data_AF-A0A836HEJ8-F1
#
_entry.id   AF-A0A836HEJ8-F1
#
_cell.length_a   1.000
_cell.length_b   1.000
_cell.length_c   1.000
_cell.angle_alpha   90.00
_cell.angle_beta   90.00
_cell.angle_gamma   90.00
#
_symmetry.space_group_name_H-M   'P 1'
#
loop_
_entity.id
_entity.type
_entity.pdbx_description
1 polymer ?
#
loop_
_entity_poly.entity_id
_entity_poly.type
_entity_poly.pdbx_seq_one_letter_code
_entity_poly.pdbx_strand_id
1 'polypeptide(L)'
;MSEASPTLGMVTASPALVSQPLVGAEASRKRRQRPISFQRMAMIQEEIARIDERLEALEGSDSKAVGLDAADQPGLINEDVVDPVVLHMLTVELCQLAASGDAAGARILLSGGADPNSRDYDGSTLLHIACMNGRLSVVTLLLEFGADASLVDRDGNTPLDVAEENGFGDVAQALSGYFSSTANAVPDSLTGHPSSFETSPVSMQQPDFSAVPQPMLGSLIVIMVGLPGRGKTYVAEQIRRYFQWNGLTSRIFSHQVCRRRVERAMTERAVSNAGTEASSPAAVADLESRIAKELAHDLTAYVWKTSGVAILNGTQTTHARRQLLLRAIRDTRRINMTRVVFVEVVNNNKESIHRNILRSKEMFPNAPEDFVDRYYALMRQHEAVYRTLNPLVDCNMSYIRIEDTQTYSLNMISGWMPSRLAFMLHNLSHTPMNLYLTRAGEYVDLLNERIGGNSRLTTRGRAYSRALFRYFQQEIPSTMALTVMTSCAKRCTQTVHYFAEESIKHWPTSSPALGPADGNPPFRCRVLYFPTLDDINHGDCEGQLLSDVLRTMPNTLQSMKADPYYTAWPNGECIHQVFNARLEPQIHDIQASTTPVLVASHLHLLQGLYSYFVTDGDNIVAPQNAFKIEIPFEHVIKIRMVGVNRVAELICLSDAVDAILQSEMELST
;
A
#
# COMPACT_ATOMS: atom_id res chain seq x y z
N MET A 1 60.13 -34.64 44.84
CA MET A 1 60.79 -35.91 44.49
C MET A 1 60.27 -36.24 43.10
N SER A 2 61.02 -35.82 42.08
CA SER A 2 62.09 -36.60 41.41
C SER A 2 61.45 -37.43 40.29
N GLU A 3 61.53 -37.00 39.02
CA GLU A 3 62.65 -37.28 38.09
C GLU A 3 62.63 -38.76 37.62
N ALA A 4 62.86 -39.10 36.34
CA ALA A 4 63.65 -38.39 35.34
C ALA A 4 63.19 -38.63 33.87
N SER A 5 63.59 -37.69 32.99
CA SER A 5 63.79 -37.87 31.53
C SER A 5 65.28 -38.27 31.29
N PRO A 6 65.96 -38.06 30.13
CA PRO A 6 65.59 -37.72 28.73
C PRO A 6 65.75 -38.99 27.83
N THR A 7 66.11 -39.08 26.54
CA THR A 7 66.71 -38.26 25.43
C THR A 7 66.18 -38.79 24.08
N LEU A 8 66.40 -38.28 22.85
CA LEU A 8 66.68 -36.98 22.18
C LEU A 8 66.18 -37.17 20.70
N GLY A 9 66.08 -36.18 19.80
CA GLY A 9 66.22 -34.73 19.91
C GLY A 9 66.32 -34.00 18.55
N MET A 10 66.28 -32.66 18.64
CA MET A 10 66.73 -31.66 17.63
C MET A 10 65.89 -31.51 16.33
N VAL A 11 65.83 -30.35 15.67
CA VAL A 11 66.62 -29.09 15.78
C VAL A 11 65.69 -27.87 16.00
N THR A 12 66.21 -26.79 16.60
CA THR A 12 65.48 -25.54 16.95
C THR A 12 66.23 -24.27 16.55
N ALA A 13 65.53 -23.22 16.06
CA ALA A 13 65.98 -21.82 16.17
C ALA A 13 64.86 -20.78 15.87
N SER A 14 64.99 -19.61 16.51
CA SER A 14 64.30 -18.31 16.31
C SER A 14 65.38 -17.20 16.56
N PRO A 15 65.15 -15.86 16.50
CA PRO A 15 63.90 -15.10 16.36
C PRO A 15 63.96 -13.82 15.45
N ALA A 16 62.85 -13.07 15.44
CA ALA A 16 62.64 -11.62 15.24
C ALA A 16 63.70 -10.71 14.57
N LEU A 17 63.25 -9.91 13.57
CA LEU A 17 63.44 -8.43 13.58
C LEU A 17 62.56 -7.68 12.54
N VAL A 18 62.39 -6.38 12.81
CA VAL A 18 61.54 -5.35 12.20
C VAL A 18 61.76 -5.06 10.70
N SER A 19 60.67 -4.81 9.96
CA SER A 19 60.62 -3.79 8.88
C SER A 19 59.18 -3.23 8.71
N GLN A 20 59.03 -2.10 8.00
CA GLN A 20 57.84 -1.22 8.04
C GLN A 20 56.95 -1.30 6.77
N PRO A 21 55.74 -0.69 6.74
CA PRO A 21 54.67 -1.08 5.80
C PRO A 21 54.75 -0.43 4.42
N LEU A 22 54.15 -1.09 3.43
CA LEU A 22 53.77 -0.49 2.15
C LEU A 22 52.34 0.07 2.23
N VAL A 23 52.21 1.36 1.89
CA VAL A 23 50.95 2.12 1.96
C VAL A 23 50.05 1.79 0.77
N GLY A 24 48.79 1.45 1.03
CA GLY A 24 47.84 0.95 0.02
C GLY A 24 46.41 1.52 0.09
N ALA A 25 46.22 2.67 0.74
CA ALA A 25 45.01 3.52 0.68
C ALA A 25 43.63 2.80 0.73
N GLU A 26 43.25 2.26 1.89
CA GLU A 26 41.84 1.98 2.21
C GLU A 26 41.04 3.29 2.40
N ALA A 27 40.79 3.99 1.30
CA ALA A 27 39.95 5.18 1.27
C ALA A 27 38.50 4.80 1.64
N SER A 28 38.04 5.25 2.80
CA SER A 28 36.73 4.90 3.37
C SER A 28 35.57 5.25 2.44
N ARG A 29 35.11 4.27 1.65
CA ARG A 29 33.90 4.36 0.82
C ARG A 29 32.66 4.34 1.71
N LYS A 30 32.39 5.46 2.40
CA LYS A 30 31.06 5.82 2.88
C LYS A 30 30.11 5.78 1.69
N ARG A 31 29.37 4.68 1.57
CA ARG A 31 28.41 4.43 0.50
C ARG A 31 27.22 5.40 0.68
N ARG A 32 27.37 6.64 0.18
CA ARG A 32 26.30 7.63 0.09
C ARG A 32 25.08 6.94 -0.53
N GLN A 33 24.07 6.66 0.30
CA GLN A 33 22.81 6.13 -0.19
C GLN A 33 22.21 7.21 -1.09
N ARG A 34 21.99 6.89 -2.37
CA ARG A 34 21.21 7.77 -3.24
C ARG A 34 19.82 7.88 -2.61
N PRO A 35 19.26 9.08 -2.44
CA PRO A 35 17.94 9.21 -1.86
C PRO A 35 16.92 8.47 -2.72
N ILE A 36 16.03 7.72 -2.06
CA ILE A 36 14.99 6.91 -2.69
C ILE A 36 14.07 7.84 -3.50
N SER A 37 13.45 7.36 -4.59
CA SER A 37 12.50 8.14 -5.40
C SER A 37 11.47 8.90 -4.56
N PHE A 38 10.92 8.27 -3.52
CA PHE A 38 10.02 8.89 -2.55
C PHE A 38 10.62 10.10 -1.81
N GLN A 39 11.91 10.08 -1.47
CA GLN A 39 12.60 11.20 -0.81
C GLN A 39 12.86 12.35 -1.80
N ARG A 40 13.10 12.05 -3.08
CA ARG A 40 13.18 13.06 -4.15
C ARG A 40 11.83 13.70 -4.41
N MET A 41 10.76 12.91 -4.48
CA MET A 41 9.39 13.41 -4.62
C MET A 41 9.00 14.30 -3.42
N ALA A 42 9.33 13.90 -2.19
CA ALA A 42 9.08 14.72 -1.00
C ALA A 42 9.80 16.09 -1.08
N MET A 43 11.08 16.13 -1.50
CA MET A 43 11.80 17.39 -1.68
C MET A 43 11.20 18.24 -2.81
N ILE A 44 10.78 17.64 -3.94
CA ILE A 44 10.11 18.37 -5.04
C ILE A 44 8.78 18.98 -4.56
N GLN A 45 7.98 18.23 -3.80
CA GLN A 45 6.71 18.72 -3.26
C GLN A 45 6.90 19.79 -2.16
N GLU A 46 7.97 19.70 -1.37
CA GLU A 46 8.38 20.76 -0.42
C GLU A 46 8.86 22.03 -1.13
N GLU A 47 9.57 21.89 -2.25
CA GLU A 47 10.00 23.01 -3.10
C GLU A 47 8.80 23.66 -3.81
N ILE A 48 7.83 22.87 -4.30
CA ILE A 48 6.55 23.36 -4.83
C ILE A 48 5.78 24.12 -3.75
N ALA A 49 5.68 23.60 -2.52
CA ALA A 49 5.01 24.31 -1.42
C ALA A 49 5.70 25.64 -1.07
N ARG A 50 7.05 25.71 -1.16
CA ARG A 50 7.81 26.97 -1.00
C ARG A 50 7.68 27.91 -2.21
N ILE A 51 7.42 27.39 -3.41
CA ILE A 51 7.06 28.20 -4.59
C ILE A 51 5.65 28.77 -4.44
N ASP A 52 4.67 27.98 -3.98
CA ASP A 52 3.31 28.42 -3.67
C ASP A 52 3.30 29.52 -2.60
N GLU A 53 4.04 29.37 -1.48
CA GLU A 53 4.17 30.43 -0.46
C GLU A 53 4.78 31.72 -1.04
N ARG A 54 5.73 31.57 -1.97
CA ARG A 54 6.41 32.69 -2.63
C ARG A 54 5.54 33.34 -3.71
N LEU A 55 4.62 32.60 -4.32
CA LEU A 55 3.57 33.12 -5.20
C LEU A 55 2.48 33.83 -4.39
N GLU A 56 1.98 33.26 -3.28
CA GLU A 56 1.06 33.97 -2.36
C GLU A 56 1.67 35.30 -1.85
N ALA A 57 2.99 35.34 -1.63
CA ALA A 57 3.71 36.56 -1.26
C ALA A 57 3.85 37.58 -2.41
N LEU A 58 3.87 37.14 -3.68
CA LEU A 58 3.92 38.00 -4.86
C LEU A 58 2.53 38.52 -5.25
N GLU A 59 1.50 37.67 -5.23
CA GLU A 59 0.09 38.05 -5.42
C GLU A 59 -0.36 39.09 -4.38
N GLY A 60 0.14 38.99 -3.14
CA GLY A 60 -0.04 40.01 -2.10
C GLY A 60 0.64 41.36 -2.40
N SER A 61 1.54 41.42 -3.39
CA SER A 61 2.30 42.61 -3.78
C SER A 61 1.84 43.29 -5.07
N ASP A 62 1.18 42.55 -5.98
CA ASP A 62 0.78 42.99 -7.34
C ASP A 62 -0.35 44.04 -7.40
N SER A 63 -0.69 44.67 -6.27
CA SER A 63 -1.61 45.83 -6.21
C SER A 63 -0.98 47.15 -6.70
N LYS A 64 0.19 47.12 -7.36
CA LYS A 64 0.86 48.26 -7.99
C LYS A 64 1.50 47.89 -9.34
N ALA A 65 0.76 48.10 -10.42
CA ALA A 65 1.27 47.91 -11.78
C ALA A 65 2.29 48.97 -12.21
N VAL A 66 3.19 48.61 -13.14
CA VAL A 66 3.54 49.36 -14.37
C VAL A 66 4.64 48.62 -15.16
N GLY A 67 4.55 48.63 -16.49
CA GLY A 67 5.73 48.58 -17.37
C GLY A 67 6.02 47.23 -18.06
N LEU A 68 5.73 47.17 -19.36
CA LEU A 68 6.49 46.35 -20.30
C LEU A 68 7.74 47.13 -20.72
N ASP A 69 8.88 46.45 -20.84
CA ASP A 69 9.87 46.75 -21.87
C ASP A 69 10.72 45.49 -22.14
N ALA A 70 11.40 45.45 -23.30
CA ALA A 70 12.01 44.23 -23.83
C ALA A 70 13.50 44.41 -24.17
N ALA A 71 14.16 43.25 -24.35
CA ALA A 71 15.55 43.06 -24.78
C ALA A 71 16.66 43.44 -23.79
N ASP A 72 17.26 42.41 -23.19
CA ASP A 72 18.71 42.22 -23.32
C ASP A 72 19.05 40.72 -23.37
N GLN A 73 20.10 40.34 -24.10
CA GLN A 73 20.65 38.99 -24.24
C GLN A 73 22.19 39.08 -24.31
N PRO A 74 22.93 37.95 -24.34
CA PRO A 74 23.01 36.95 -23.29
C PRO A 74 24.48 36.71 -22.86
N GLY A 75 24.72 36.00 -21.76
CA GLY A 75 26.02 35.34 -21.57
C GLY A 75 26.50 35.17 -20.13
N LEU A 76 26.44 33.93 -19.64
CA LEU A 76 27.64 33.11 -19.52
C LEU A 76 27.25 31.64 -19.33
N ILE A 77 27.77 30.76 -20.18
CA ILE A 77 27.56 29.32 -20.11
C ILE A 77 28.54 28.75 -19.08
N ASN A 78 28.05 27.91 -18.15
CA ASN A 78 28.87 26.89 -17.51
C ASN A 78 28.39 25.52 -18.00
N GLU A 79 29.27 24.78 -18.68
CA GLU A 79 29.00 23.44 -19.20
C GLU A 79 29.10 22.37 -18.09
N ASP A 80 28.21 22.42 -17.10
CA ASP A 80 28.14 21.43 -16.02
C ASP A 80 26.95 20.46 -16.22
N VAL A 81 27.18 19.43 -17.03
CA VAL A 81 26.41 18.18 -17.21
C VAL A 81 24.97 18.18 -16.67
N VAL A 82 23.99 18.42 -17.56
CA VAL A 82 22.57 18.13 -17.28
C VAL A 82 22.44 16.65 -16.93
N ASP A 83 21.92 16.35 -15.73
CA ASP A 83 21.73 14.96 -15.27
C ASP A 83 20.82 14.21 -16.28
N PRO A 84 21.21 13.02 -16.80
CA PRO A 84 20.37 12.25 -17.71
C PRO A 84 18.95 11.95 -17.17
N VAL A 85 18.75 11.98 -15.84
CA VAL A 85 17.42 11.87 -15.22
C VAL A 85 16.57 13.12 -15.45
N VAL A 86 17.16 14.31 -15.53
CA VAL A 86 16.45 15.57 -15.83
C VAL A 86 16.06 15.61 -17.31
N LEU A 87 16.96 15.23 -18.23
CA LEU A 87 16.63 15.08 -19.65
C LEU A 87 15.47 14.12 -19.89
N HIS A 88 15.45 12.97 -19.21
CA HIS A 88 14.34 12.01 -19.29
C HIS A 88 13.04 12.53 -18.63
N MET A 89 13.13 13.34 -17.57
CA MET A 89 11.95 13.97 -16.94
C MET A 89 11.31 15.00 -17.88
N LEU A 90 12.12 15.91 -18.44
CA LEU A 90 11.70 16.90 -19.44
C LEU A 90 11.09 16.23 -20.68
N THR A 91 11.67 15.09 -21.10
CA THR A 91 11.13 14.27 -22.20
C THR A 91 9.71 13.78 -21.90
N VAL A 92 9.47 13.20 -20.72
CA VAL A 92 8.16 12.63 -20.35
C VAL A 92 7.09 13.72 -20.24
N GLU A 93 7.43 14.88 -19.66
CA GLU A 93 6.52 16.03 -19.62
C GLU A 93 6.24 16.58 -21.03
N LEU A 94 7.25 16.66 -21.89
CA LEU A 94 7.08 17.10 -23.28
C LEU A 94 6.23 16.13 -24.12
N CYS A 95 6.29 14.81 -23.88
CA CYS A 95 5.36 13.84 -24.46
C CYS A 95 3.91 14.11 -24.03
N GLN A 96 3.68 14.44 -22.75
CA GLN A 96 2.33 14.75 -22.25
C GLN A 96 1.78 16.05 -22.83
N LEU A 97 2.64 17.06 -23.03
CA LEU A 97 2.26 18.33 -23.68
C LEU A 97 2.04 18.17 -25.19
N ALA A 98 2.79 17.27 -25.85
CA ALA A 98 2.57 16.91 -27.26
C ALA A 98 1.21 16.21 -27.47
N ALA A 99 0.75 15.41 -26.51
CA ALA A 99 -0.60 14.82 -26.55
C ALA A 99 -1.71 15.85 -26.20
N SER A 100 -1.47 16.76 -25.25
CA SER A 100 -2.46 17.75 -24.82
C SER A 100 -2.69 18.87 -25.86
N GLY A 101 -1.65 19.25 -26.61
CA GLY A 101 -1.67 20.37 -27.56
C GLY A 101 -1.16 21.69 -27.00
N ASP A 102 -0.59 21.71 -25.79
CA ASP A 102 -0.04 22.92 -25.17
C ASP A 102 1.32 23.32 -25.78
N ALA A 103 1.24 24.12 -26.84
CA ALA A 103 2.38 24.72 -27.51
C ALA A 103 3.11 25.79 -26.68
N ALA A 104 2.52 26.31 -25.59
CA ALA A 104 3.21 27.26 -24.70
C ALA A 104 4.13 26.51 -23.74
N GLY A 105 3.61 25.51 -23.02
CA GLY A 105 4.41 24.61 -22.19
C GLY A 105 5.50 23.90 -22.99
N ALA A 106 5.16 23.35 -24.16
CA ALA A 106 6.14 22.68 -25.03
C ALA A 106 7.27 23.62 -25.48
N ARG A 107 6.98 24.89 -25.81
CA ARG A 107 8.02 25.86 -26.22
C ARG A 107 8.97 26.18 -25.06
N ILE A 108 8.46 26.23 -23.82
CA ILE A 108 9.29 26.42 -22.62
C ILE A 108 10.25 25.23 -22.45
N LEU A 109 9.76 23.98 -22.46
CA LEU A 109 10.62 22.80 -22.28
C LEU A 109 11.67 22.64 -23.40
N LEU A 110 11.29 22.87 -24.66
CA LEU A 110 12.21 22.86 -25.81
C LEU A 110 13.29 23.95 -25.67
N SER A 111 12.93 25.17 -25.24
CA SER A 111 13.89 26.24 -24.95
C SER A 111 14.79 25.94 -23.75
N GLY A 112 14.36 25.05 -22.85
CA GLY A 112 15.13 24.50 -21.73
C GLY A 112 16.09 23.37 -22.11
N GLY A 113 16.19 22.99 -23.39
CA GLY A 113 17.12 21.97 -23.88
C GLY A 113 16.57 20.54 -23.87
N ALA A 114 15.24 20.36 -23.86
CA ALA A 114 14.62 19.06 -24.16
C ALA A 114 14.83 18.68 -25.64
N ASP A 115 15.18 17.42 -25.92
CA ASP A 115 15.42 16.94 -27.30
C ASP A 115 14.09 16.75 -28.05
N PRO A 116 13.83 17.49 -29.15
CA PRO A 116 12.61 17.34 -29.95
C PRO A 116 12.50 15.98 -30.67
N ASN A 117 13.60 15.23 -30.77
CA ASN A 117 13.66 13.89 -31.37
C ASN A 117 13.51 12.75 -30.36
N SER A 118 13.25 13.10 -29.09
CA SER A 118 12.98 12.12 -28.03
C SER A 118 11.91 11.12 -28.44
N ARG A 119 12.16 9.85 -28.12
CA ARG A 119 11.23 8.73 -28.32
C ARG A 119 10.66 8.24 -26.99
N ASP A 120 9.40 7.84 -27.01
CA ASP A 120 8.73 7.23 -25.86
C ASP A 120 9.05 5.72 -25.71
N TYR A 121 8.32 5.06 -24.81
CA TYR A 121 8.50 3.64 -24.53
C TYR A 121 7.98 2.71 -25.64
N ASP A 122 7.29 3.23 -26.66
CA ASP A 122 6.87 2.55 -27.89
C ASP A 122 7.67 2.97 -29.13
N GLY A 123 8.65 3.85 -28.97
CA GLY A 123 9.55 4.28 -30.03
C GLY A 123 9.01 5.45 -30.86
N SER A 124 7.81 5.92 -30.55
CA SER A 124 7.17 7.08 -31.16
C SER A 124 7.89 8.35 -30.74
N THR A 125 8.25 9.19 -31.71
CA THR A 125 8.79 10.52 -31.40
C THR A 125 7.69 11.50 -30.97
N LEU A 126 8.07 12.62 -30.38
CA LEU A 126 7.15 13.73 -30.06
C LEU A 126 6.29 14.17 -31.25
N LEU A 127 6.81 14.09 -32.49
CA LEU A 127 6.03 14.33 -33.71
C LEU A 127 4.92 13.29 -33.91
N HIS A 128 5.19 11.99 -33.73
CA HIS A 128 4.16 10.94 -33.85
C HIS A 128 3.05 11.17 -32.82
N ILE A 129 3.41 11.49 -31.57
CA ILE A 129 2.45 11.76 -30.49
C ILE A 129 1.57 12.97 -30.83
N ALA A 130 2.16 14.06 -31.34
CA ALA A 130 1.41 15.24 -31.76
C ALA A 130 0.52 14.96 -32.99
N CYS A 131 0.97 14.13 -33.93
CA CYS A 131 0.21 13.76 -35.14
C CYS A 131 -0.96 12.82 -34.82
N MET A 132 -0.75 11.79 -34.00
CA MET A 132 -1.79 10.88 -33.49
C MET A 132 -2.91 11.61 -32.73
N ASN A 133 -2.61 12.80 -32.17
CA ASN A 133 -3.57 13.64 -31.44
C ASN A 133 -4.04 14.89 -32.23
N GLY A 134 -3.68 15.02 -33.51
CA GLY A 134 -4.11 16.14 -34.37
C GLY A 134 -3.61 17.53 -33.92
N ARG A 135 -2.46 17.61 -33.23
CA ARG A 135 -1.98 18.84 -32.56
C ARG A 135 -1.15 19.73 -33.48
N LEU A 136 -1.78 20.28 -34.52
CA LEU A 136 -1.13 21.12 -35.55
C LEU A 136 -0.18 22.19 -34.96
N SER A 137 -0.59 22.90 -33.91
CA SER A 137 0.20 23.93 -33.22
C SER A 137 1.49 23.41 -32.57
N VAL A 138 1.50 22.16 -32.11
CA VAL A 138 2.68 21.51 -31.53
C VAL A 138 3.52 20.85 -32.62
N VAL A 139 2.91 20.33 -33.69
CA VAL A 139 3.65 19.84 -34.86
C VAL A 139 4.47 20.96 -35.49
N THR A 140 3.90 22.14 -35.74
CA THR A 140 4.65 23.29 -36.25
C THR A 140 5.78 23.72 -35.30
N LEU A 141 5.53 23.68 -33.98
CA LEU A 141 6.53 24.02 -32.96
C LEU A 141 7.69 23.02 -32.90
N LEU A 142 7.42 21.72 -32.99
CA LEU A 142 8.45 20.69 -33.00
C LEU A 142 9.34 20.82 -34.25
N LEU A 143 8.73 21.12 -35.41
CA LEU A 143 9.46 21.41 -36.65
C LEU A 143 10.30 22.70 -36.54
N GLU A 144 9.78 23.78 -35.95
CA GLU A 144 10.55 25.01 -35.63
C GLU A 144 11.83 24.72 -34.81
N PHE A 145 11.78 23.74 -33.91
CA PHE A 145 12.90 23.33 -33.06
C PHE A 145 13.78 22.20 -33.66
N GLY A 146 13.51 21.77 -34.90
CA GLY A 146 14.34 20.78 -35.59
C GLY A 146 14.01 19.31 -35.29
N ALA A 147 12.74 19.00 -35.00
CA ALA A 147 12.26 17.63 -34.98
C ALA A 147 12.35 16.98 -36.38
N ASP A 148 12.92 15.78 -36.44
CA ASP A 148 13.10 15.00 -37.65
C ASP A 148 11.85 14.16 -37.96
N ALA A 149 11.10 14.61 -38.96
CA ALA A 149 9.89 13.94 -39.44
C ALA A 149 10.16 12.66 -40.27
N SER A 150 11.43 12.31 -40.55
CA SER A 150 11.79 11.05 -41.24
C SER A 150 12.00 9.87 -40.28
N LEU A 151 12.06 10.13 -38.96
CA LEU A 151 12.14 9.10 -37.94
C LEU A 151 10.84 8.29 -37.90
N VAL A 152 10.94 6.96 -37.86
CA VAL A 152 9.80 6.04 -37.69
C VAL A 152 9.60 5.60 -36.23
N ASP A 153 8.40 5.14 -35.90
CA ASP A 153 8.07 4.43 -34.66
C ASP A 153 8.49 2.95 -34.69
N ARG A 154 7.89 2.09 -33.85
CA ARG A 154 8.17 0.64 -33.83
C ARG A 154 7.40 -0.18 -34.85
N ASP A 155 6.22 0.26 -35.26
CA ASP A 155 5.42 -0.42 -36.26
C ASP A 155 5.91 -0.08 -37.69
N GLY A 156 6.71 0.98 -37.80
CA GLY A 156 7.47 1.38 -38.99
C GLY A 156 6.90 2.59 -39.70
N ASN A 157 5.89 3.23 -39.10
CA ASN A 157 5.21 4.40 -39.63
C ASN A 157 6.03 5.67 -39.34
N THR A 158 5.95 6.67 -40.22
CA THR A 158 6.44 8.04 -39.97
C THR A 158 5.33 8.90 -39.33
N PRO A 159 5.63 10.09 -38.78
CA PRO A 159 4.62 11.02 -38.30
C PRO A 159 3.60 11.43 -39.38
N LEU A 160 3.98 11.39 -40.66
CA LEU A 160 3.06 11.66 -41.77
C LEU A 160 2.08 10.50 -41.98
N ASP A 161 2.57 9.26 -41.98
CA ASP A 161 1.71 8.07 -42.06
C ASP A 161 0.73 8.03 -40.88
N VAL A 162 1.21 8.30 -39.66
CA VAL A 162 0.36 8.42 -38.46
C VAL A 162 -0.67 9.55 -38.57
N ALA A 163 -0.34 10.69 -39.19
CA ALA A 163 -1.30 11.77 -39.44
C ALA A 163 -2.36 11.37 -40.48
N GLU A 164 -1.99 10.64 -41.53
CA GLU A 164 -2.91 10.19 -42.58
C GLU A 164 -3.80 9.02 -42.11
N GLU A 165 -3.27 8.03 -41.40
CA GLU A 165 -4.03 6.92 -40.81
C GLU A 165 -5.08 7.39 -39.79
N ASN A 166 -4.78 8.43 -39.00
CA ASN A 166 -5.72 9.04 -38.06
C ASN A 166 -6.60 10.13 -38.71
N GLY A 167 -6.41 10.45 -39.99
CA GLY A 167 -7.27 11.34 -40.77
C GLY A 167 -7.05 12.86 -40.57
N PHE A 168 -5.94 13.28 -39.95
CA PHE A 168 -5.62 14.69 -39.69
C PHE A 168 -4.98 15.36 -40.91
N GLY A 169 -5.79 15.58 -41.95
CA GLY A 169 -5.32 16.08 -43.25
C GLY A 169 -4.70 17.49 -43.25
N ASP A 170 -4.97 18.30 -42.23
CA ASP A 170 -4.32 19.60 -42.00
C ASP A 170 -2.90 19.45 -41.43
N VAL A 171 -2.72 18.52 -40.48
CA VAL A 171 -1.40 18.11 -39.97
C VAL A 171 -0.55 17.44 -41.07
N ALA A 172 -1.15 16.55 -41.86
CA ALA A 172 -0.48 15.91 -42.99
C ALA A 172 -0.04 16.95 -44.06
N GLN A 173 -0.86 17.97 -44.34
CA GLN A 173 -0.46 19.07 -45.23
C GLN A 173 0.69 19.91 -44.67
N ALA A 174 0.71 20.17 -43.35
CA ALA A 174 1.82 20.90 -42.73
C ALA A 174 3.15 20.13 -42.82
N LEU A 175 3.13 18.82 -42.58
CA LEU A 175 4.29 17.94 -42.74
C LEU A 175 4.75 17.85 -44.20
N SER A 176 3.83 17.59 -45.14
CA SER A 176 4.11 17.50 -46.57
C SER A 176 4.70 18.81 -47.13
N GLY A 177 4.18 19.96 -46.67
CA GLY A 177 4.77 21.28 -46.95
C GLY A 177 6.21 21.40 -46.45
N TYR A 178 6.51 20.89 -45.25
CA TYR A 178 7.86 20.89 -44.68
C TYR A 178 8.84 20.02 -45.50
N PHE A 179 8.44 18.81 -45.89
CA PHE A 179 9.24 17.94 -46.74
C PHE A 179 9.56 18.56 -48.12
N SER A 180 8.64 19.35 -48.69
CA SER A 180 8.89 20.08 -49.94
C SER A 180 10.02 21.12 -49.85
N SER A 181 10.31 21.60 -48.63
CA SER A 181 11.39 22.55 -48.34
C SER A 181 12.76 21.87 -48.11
N THR A 182 12.77 20.59 -47.70
CA THR A 182 13.98 19.86 -47.30
C THR A 182 14.52 18.91 -48.37
N ALA A 183 13.82 18.72 -49.49
CA ALA A 183 14.13 17.79 -50.58
C ALA A 183 15.37 18.14 -51.46
N ASN A 184 16.44 18.65 -50.86
CA ASN A 184 17.72 18.98 -51.51
C ASN A 184 18.91 18.15 -50.96
N ALA A 185 18.64 16.97 -50.39
CA ALA A 185 19.63 15.94 -50.07
C ALA A 185 19.03 14.53 -50.31
N VAL A 186 19.61 13.78 -51.25
CA VAL A 186 19.09 12.51 -51.82
C VAL A 186 20.30 11.70 -52.38
N PRO A 187 20.31 10.35 -52.46
CA PRO A 187 19.57 9.29 -51.74
C PRO A 187 20.53 8.61 -50.71
N ASP A 188 20.52 7.34 -50.28
CA ASP A 188 20.10 6.02 -50.80
C ASP A 188 20.19 5.00 -49.62
N SER A 189 19.56 3.81 -49.52
CA SER A 189 19.21 2.82 -50.55
C SER A 189 18.43 1.61 -49.97
N LEU A 190 17.85 0.77 -50.87
CA LEU A 190 17.41 -0.64 -50.66
C LEU A 190 16.24 -0.91 -49.68
N THR A 191 14.97 -0.88 -50.09
CA THR A 191 14.18 -1.92 -50.83
C THR A 191 13.92 -3.25 -50.11
N GLY A 192 12.64 -3.57 -49.84
CA GLY A 192 12.16 -4.90 -49.43
C GLY A 192 10.63 -4.99 -49.47
N HIS A 193 10.05 -5.58 -50.52
CA HIS A 193 8.58 -5.62 -50.76
C HIS A 193 7.90 -6.89 -50.17
N PRO A 194 6.55 -6.95 -50.12
CA PRO A 194 5.81 -7.67 -49.07
C PRO A 194 5.15 -9.00 -49.50
N SER A 195 4.62 -9.73 -48.51
CA SER A 195 3.57 -10.75 -48.64
C SER A 195 3.07 -11.19 -47.25
N SER A 196 1.87 -11.77 -47.05
CA SER A 196 0.59 -11.69 -47.78
C SER A 196 -0.46 -12.50 -46.98
N PHE A 197 -1.68 -11.99 -46.80
CA PHE A 197 -2.91 -12.72 -46.36
C PHE A 197 -2.81 -13.70 -45.16
N GLU A 198 -3.65 -13.51 -44.15
CA GLU A 198 -4.88 -14.34 -44.02
C GLU A 198 -5.84 -13.79 -42.94
N THR A 199 -7.14 -13.97 -43.16
CA THR A 199 -8.21 -13.44 -42.29
C THR A 199 -8.77 -14.53 -41.37
N SER A 200 -8.93 -14.27 -40.08
CA SER A 200 -9.98 -14.90 -39.27
C SER A 200 -10.37 -14.05 -38.05
N PRO A 201 -11.64 -14.11 -37.57
CA PRO A 201 -12.18 -13.10 -36.67
C PRO A 201 -12.26 -13.54 -35.21
N VAL A 202 -11.86 -12.65 -34.30
CA VAL A 202 -12.37 -12.62 -32.92
C VAL A 202 -12.76 -11.17 -32.61
N SER A 203 -13.98 -10.96 -32.13
CA SER A 203 -14.39 -9.64 -31.65
C SER A 203 -13.62 -9.29 -30.38
N MET A 204 -12.62 -8.43 -30.50
CA MET A 204 -12.13 -7.69 -29.33
C MET A 204 -13.15 -6.63 -28.98
N GLN A 205 -14.10 -6.99 -28.12
CA GLN A 205 -14.72 -5.99 -27.25
C GLN A 205 -13.59 -5.38 -26.42
N GLN A 206 -13.32 -4.09 -26.61
CA GLN A 206 -12.43 -3.35 -25.70
C GLN A 206 -12.96 -3.51 -24.27
N PRO A 207 -12.11 -3.80 -23.27
CA PRO A 207 -12.56 -3.81 -21.89
C PRO A 207 -13.01 -2.40 -21.52
N ASP A 208 -14.28 -2.26 -21.18
CA ASP A 208 -14.86 -0.97 -20.79
C ASP A 208 -14.28 -0.52 -19.44
N PHE A 209 -13.32 0.40 -19.49
CA PHE A 209 -12.65 0.96 -18.32
C PHE A 209 -13.57 1.86 -17.46
N SER A 210 -14.79 2.17 -17.90
CA SER A 210 -15.81 2.83 -17.04
C SER A 210 -16.44 1.86 -16.04
N ALA A 211 -16.24 0.54 -16.20
CA ALA A 211 -16.77 -0.45 -15.29
C ALA A 211 -16.21 -0.30 -13.87
N VAL A 212 -17.10 0.02 -12.92
CA VAL A 212 -16.80 0.03 -11.47
C VAL A 212 -16.05 -1.27 -11.11
N PRO A 213 -14.88 -1.19 -10.41
CA PRO A 213 -14.05 -2.36 -10.12
C PRO A 213 -14.89 -3.48 -9.52
N GLN A 214 -15.02 -4.60 -10.24
CA GLN A 214 -15.92 -5.66 -9.80
C GLN A 214 -15.48 -6.18 -8.43
N PRO A 215 -16.43 -6.42 -7.50
CA PRO A 215 -16.10 -6.93 -6.18
C PRO A 215 -15.37 -8.27 -6.30
N MET A 216 -14.62 -8.64 -5.26
CA MET A 216 -13.94 -9.93 -5.24
C MET A 216 -14.94 -11.08 -5.47
N LEU A 217 -14.71 -11.89 -6.50
CA LEU A 217 -15.55 -13.03 -6.86
C LEU A 217 -14.77 -14.34 -6.88
N GLY A 218 -15.17 -15.29 -6.03
CA GLY A 218 -14.74 -16.68 -6.14
C GLY A 218 -14.56 -17.44 -4.83
N SER A 219 -14.28 -18.72 -4.98
CA SER A 219 -14.15 -19.69 -3.90
C SER A 219 -12.70 -19.83 -3.41
N LEU A 220 -12.49 -19.84 -2.10
CA LEU A 220 -11.19 -20.12 -1.47
C LEU A 220 -11.38 -20.92 -0.16
N ILE A 221 -10.55 -21.95 0.04
CA ILE A 221 -10.40 -22.64 1.33
C ILE A 221 -8.98 -22.40 1.84
N VAL A 222 -8.87 -21.87 3.06
CA VAL A 222 -7.60 -21.66 3.75
C VAL A 222 -7.49 -22.62 4.93
N ILE A 223 -6.38 -23.34 5.06
CA ILE A 223 -6.17 -24.33 6.12
C ILE A 223 -4.97 -23.91 6.98
N MET A 224 -5.21 -23.54 8.24
CA MET A 224 -4.14 -23.14 9.15
C MET A 224 -3.32 -24.34 9.62
N VAL A 225 -1.99 -24.21 9.61
CA VAL A 225 -1.02 -25.22 10.02
C VAL A 225 -0.04 -24.63 11.05
N GLY A 226 0.38 -25.44 12.02
CA GLY A 226 1.44 -25.10 12.98
C GLY A 226 1.04 -25.27 14.44
N LEU A 227 2.02 -25.11 15.33
CA LEU A 227 1.88 -25.35 16.78
C LEU A 227 0.94 -24.35 17.48
N PRO A 228 0.42 -24.67 18.68
CA PRO A 228 -0.21 -23.69 19.57
C PRO A 228 0.75 -22.54 19.91
N GLY A 229 0.23 -21.37 20.31
CA GLY A 229 1.02 -20.19 20.69
C GLY A 229 1.66 -19.41 19.54
N ARG A 230 1.78 -19.99 18.34
CA ARG A 230 2.47 -19.37 17.17
C ARG A 230 1.64 -18.31 16.42
N GLY A 231 0.52 -17.84 16.97
CA GLY A 231 -0.28 -16.73 16.39
C GLY A 231 -1.35 -17.09 15.35
N LYS A 232 -1.56 -18.38 15.01
CA LYS A 232 -2.48 -18.82 13.94
C LYS A 232 -3.90 -18.23 14.00
N THR A 233 -4.50 -18.08 15.18
CA THR A 233 -5.85 -17.52 15.32
C THR A 233 -5.91 -16.06 14.90
N TYR A 234 -4.89 -15.26 15.24
CA TYR A 234 -4.78 -13.87 14.77
C TYR A 234 -4.65 -13.83 13.24
N VAL A 235 -3.77 -14.64 12.66
CA VAL A 235 -3.59 -14.71 11.19
C VAL A 235 -4.90 -15.12 10.49
N ALA A 236 -5.57 -16.17 10.98
CA ALA A 236 -6.88 -16.60 10.45
C ALA A 236 -7.95 -15.50 10.52
N GLU A 237 -7.94 -14.71 11.59
CA GLU A 237 -8.85 -13.59 11.79
C GLU A 237 -8.51 -12.39 10.90
N GLN A 238 -7.23 -12.07 10.66
CA GLN A 238 -6.86 -11.03 9.68
C GLN A 238 -7.21 -11.45 8.24
N ILE A 239 -7.05 -12.74 7.88
CA ILE A 239 -7.50 -13.28 6.59
C ILE A 239 -9.02 -13.13 6.44
N ARG A 240 -9.80 -13.43 7.49
CA ARG A 240 -11.26 -13.18 7.50
C ARG A 240 -11.56 -11.71 7.26
N ARG A 241 -10.88 -10.83 8.01
CA ARG A 241 -11.10 -9.38 7.99
C ARG A 241 -10.83 -8.77 6.61
N TYR A 242 -9.68 -9.11 6.01
CA TYR A 242 -9.30 -8.66 4.67
C TYR A 242 -10.31 -9.09 3.60
N PHE A 243 -10.66 -10.38 3.52
CA PHE A 243 -11.59 -10.85 2.49
C PHE A 243 -13.02 -10.38 2.73
N GLN A 244 -13.47 -10.27 3.99
CA GLN A 244 -14.80 -9.74 4.33
C GLN A 244 -14.94 -8.24 4.01
N TRP A 245 -13.89 -7.46 4.22
CA TRP A 245 -13.86 -6.05 3.84
C TRP A 245 -13.84 -5.86 2.31
N ASN A 246 -13.15 -6.74 1.57
CA ASN A 246 -13.23 -6.79 0.10
C ASN A 246 -14.55 -7.42 -0.44
N GLY A 247 -15.56 -7.61 0.41
CA GLY A 247 -16.91 -8.04 0.02
C GLY A 247 -17.16 -9.56 -0.02
N LEU A 248 -16.16 -10.41 0.23
CA LEU A 248 -16.35 -11.87 0.24
C LEU A 248 -16.94 -12.36 1.56
N THR A 249 -18.00 -13.18 1.46
CA THR A 249 -18.51 -13.93 2.61
C THR A 249 -17.40 -14.83 3.20
N SER A 250 -16.97 -14.53 4.43
CA SER A 250 -15.78 -15.15 5.03
C SER A 250 -16.09 -15.74 6.40
N ARG A 251 -15.76 -17.02 6.61
CA ARG A 251 -16.07 -17.74 7.87
C ARG A 251 -14.91 -18.59 8.37
N ILE A 252 -14.64 -18.49 9.67
CA ILE A 252 -13.71 -19.36 10.38
C ILE A 252 -14.45 -20.62 10.90
N PHE A 253 -13.83 -21.78 10.68
CA PHE A 253 -14.25 -23.08 11.16
C PHE A 253 -13.22 -23.60 12.16
N SER A 254 -13.65 -24.08 13.33
CA SER A 254 -12.74 -24.60 14.36
C SER A 254 -12.67 -26.12 14.30
N HIS A 255 -11.46 -26.66 14.08
CA HIS A 255 -11.20 -28.10 14.16
C HIS A 255 -11.61 -28.68 15.53
N GLN A 256 -11.42 -27.94 16.63
CA GLN A 256 -11.82 -28.41 17.96
C GLN A 256 -13.34 -28.53 18.12
N VAL A 257 -14.11 -27.61 17.53
CA VAL A 257 -15.58 -27.65 17.58
C VAL A 257 -16.10 -28.81 16.75
N CYS A 258 -15.58 -29.01 15.54
CA CYS A 258 -15.94 -30.18 14.71
C CYS A 258 -15.55 -31.50 15.39
N ARG A 259 -14.36 -31.58 15.99
CA ARG A 259 -13.92 -32.77 16.74
C ARG A 259 -14.89 -33.12 17.87
N ARG A 260 -15.28 -32.16 18.72
CA ARG A 260 -16.28 -32.36 19.77
C ARG A 260 -17.66 -32.79 19.23
N ARG A 261 -18.08 -32.27 18.06
CA ARG A 261 -19.33 -32.67 17.37
C ARG A 261 -19.28 -34.14 16.95
N VAL A 262 -18.18 -34.57 16.33
CA VAL A 262 -17.97 -35.96 15.88
C VAL A 262 -17.80 -36.91 17.06
N GLU A 263 -17.03 -36.55 18.09
CA GLU A 263 -16.84 -37.34 19.31
C GLU A 263 -18.18 -37.59 20.02
N ARG A 264 -19.02 -36.55 20.19
CA ARG A 264 -20.37 -36.71 20.76
C ARG A 264 -21.25 -37.66 19.93
N ALA A 265 -21.30 -37.48 18.62
CA ALA A 265 -22.08 -38.33 17.71
C ALA A 265 -21.56 -39.78 17.65
N MET A 266 -20.30 -40.03 18.01
CA MET A 266 -19.80 -41.38 18.25
C MET A 266 -20.29 -41.94 19.59
N THR A 267 -20.19 -41.18 20.68
CA THR A 267 -20.65 -41.63 22.01
C THR A 267 -22.14 -41.97 21.99
N GLU A 268 -22.97 -41.14 21.36
CA GLU A 268 -24.41 -41.38 21.18
C GLU A 268 -24.69 -42.71 20.42
N ARG A 269 -23.88 -43.04 19.41
CA ARG A 269 -23.97 -44.31 18.67
C ARG A 269 -23.35 -45.51 19.39
N ALA A 270 -22.39 -45.27 20.28
CA ALA A 270 -21.81 -46.30 21.14
C ALA A 270 -22.77 -46.70 22.27
N VAL A 271 -23.60 -45.78 22.78
CA VAL A 271 -24.67 -46.09 23.74
C VAL A 271 -25.71 -47.05 23.14
N SER A 272 -25.93 -47.03 21.82
CA SER A 272 -26.77 -48.04 21.13
C SER A 272 -26.08 -49.38 20.82
N ASN A 273 -24.74 -49.46 20.86
CA ASN A 273 -23.96 -50.66 20.53
C ASN A 273 -23.02 -51.01 21.69
N ALA A 274 -23.49 -51.85 22.61
CA ALA A 274 -22.79 -52.14 23.86
C ALA A 274 -21.40 -52.78 23.67
N GLY A 275 -20.35 -52.07 24.11
CA GLY A 275 -19.04 -52.63 24.47
C GLY A 275 -18.03 -52.81 23.32
N THR A 276 -17.15 -51.82 23.14
CA THR A 276 -15.79 -52.07 22.60
C THR A 276 -14.81 -50.99 23.10
N GLU A 277 -13.52 -51.33 23.20
CA GLU A 277 -12.51 -50.55 23.93
C GLU A 277 -12.10 -49.24 23.23
N ALA A 278 -12.23 -48.12 23.95
CA ALA A 278 -12.05 -46.76 23.43
C ALA A 278 -10.57 -46.28 23.40
N SER A 279 -9.62 -47.13 23.00
CA SER A 279 -8.19 -46.79 22.98
C SER A 279 -7.35 -47.47 21.88
N SER A 280 -7.95 -48.16 20.91
CA SER A 280 -7.18 -48.80 19.82
C SER A 280 -6.66 -47.78 18.79
N PRO A 281 -5.47 -48.00 18.16
CA PRO A 281 -4.95 -47.14 17.10
C PRO A 281 -5.89 -47.03 15.89
N ALA A 282 -6.66 -48.09 15.60
CA ALA A 282 -7.65 -48.11 14.54
C ALA A 282 -8.85 -47.17 14.82
N ALA A 283 -9.32 -47.11 16.07
CA ALA A 283 -10.38 -46.19 16.47
C ALA A 283 -9.96 -44.72 16.33
N VAL A 284 -8.69 -44.40 16.65
CA VAL A 284 -8.12 -43.06 16.42
C VAL A 284 -8.07 -42.72 14.93
N ALA A 285 -7.69 -43.67 14.07
CA ALA A 285 -7.65 -43.45 12.63
C ALA A 285 -9.05 -43.24 12.00
N ASP A 286 -10.07 -43.98 12.45
CA ASP A 286 -11.46 -43.80 12.02
C ASP A 286 -12.05 -42.46 12.51
N LEU A 287 -11.75 -42.05 13.75
CA LEU A 287 -12.10 -40.74 14.28
C LEU A 287 -11.51 -39.60 13.44
N GLU A 288 -10.21 -39.63 13.14
CA GLU A 288 -9.57 -38.60 12.31
C GLU A 288 -10.10 -38.62 10.86
N SER A 289 -10.39 -39.80 10.29
CA SER A 289 -11.01 -39.94 8.97
C SER A 289 -12.41 -39.31 8.90
N ARG A 290 -13.24 -39.52 9.93
CA ARG A 290 -14.58 -38.92 10.03
C ARG A 290 -14.53 -37.42 10.28
N ILE A 291 -13.63 -36.93 11.14
CA ILE A 291 -13.39 -35.48 11.33
C ILE A 291 -12.96 -34.84 10.00
N ALA A 292 -12.07 -35.48 9.22
CA ALA A 292 -11.65 -34.97 7.93
C ALA A 292 -12.80 -34.87 6.91
N LYS A 293 -13.68 -35.89 6.84
CA LYS A 293 -14.87 -35.90 5.98
C LYS A 293 -15.90 -34.84 6.39
N GLU A 294 -16.17 -34.73 7.69
CA GLU A 294 -17.11 -33.75 8.26
C GLU A 294 -16.63 -32.30 7.99
N LEU A 295 -15.34 -32.02 8.24
CA LEU A 295 -14.74 -30.73 7.92
C LEU A 295 -14.75 -30.43 6.42
N ALA A 296 -14.41 -31.41 5.57
CA ALA A 296 -14.46 -31.24 4.12
C ALA A 296 -15.88 -30.93 3.64
N HIS A 297 -16.91 -31.57 4.21
CA HIS A 297 -18.29 -31.26 3.89
C HIS A 297 -18.69 -29.85 4.33
N ASP A 298 -18.45 -29.46 5.59
CA ASP A 298 -18.80 -28.13 6.12
C ASP A 298 -18.12 -26.99 5.34
N LEU A 299 -16.80 -27.11 5.09
CA LEU A 299 -16.02 -26.11 4.35
C LEU A 299 -16.53 -25.94 2.92
N THR A 300 -16.73 -27.05 2.21
CA THR A 300 -17.12 -27.01 0.79
C THR A 300 -18.59 -26.69 0.59
N ALA A 301 -19.49 -27.07 1.51
CA ALA A 301 -20.90 -26.70 1.48
C ALA A 301 -21.08 -25.20 1.71
N TYR A 302 -20.30 -24.58 2.61
CA TYR A 302 -20.29 -23.14 2.79
C TYR A 302 -19.81 -22.42 1.52
N VAL A 303 -18.62 -22.76 1.03
CA VAL A 303 -18.01 -22.11 -0.13
C VAL A 303 -18.85 -22.28 -1.40
N TRP A 304 -19.47 -23.45 -1.61
CA TRP A 304 -20.41 -23.68 -2.72
C TRP A 304 -21.70 -22.86 -2.61
N LYS A 305 -22.18 -22.57 -1.39
CA LYS A 305 -23.39 -21.77 -1.17
C LYS A 305 -23.15 -20.27 -1.29
N THR A 306 -21.96 -19.78 -0.89
CA THR A 306 -21.73 -18.34 -0.69
C THR A 306 -20.65 -17.72 -1.58
N SER A 307 -19.98 -18.51 -2.42
CA SER A 307 -18.91 -18.08 -3.34
C SER A 307 -17.84 -17.22 -2.65
N GLY A 308 -17.39 -17.68 -1.47
CA GLY A 308 -16.51 -16.93 -0.58
C GLY A 308 -15.40 -17.77 0.06
N VAL A 309 -14.96 -17.36 1.25
CA VAL A 309 -13.74 -17.85 1.90
C VAL A 309 -14.05 -18.66 3.17
N ALA A 310 -13.64 -19.93 3.20
CA ALA A 310 -13.70 -20.75 4.41
C ALA A 310 -12.31 -20.98 5.00
N ILE A 311 -12.14 -20.66 6.29
CA ILE A 311 -10.84 -20.65 6.97
C ILE A 311 -10.87 -21.71 8.10
N LEU A 312 -10.15 -22.82 7.92
CA LEU A 312 -10.04 -23.86 8.95
C LEU A 312 -8.95 -23.51 9.96
N ASN A 313 -9.34 -23.03 11.14
CA ASN A 313 -8.44 -22.89 12.28
C ASN A 313 -8.26 -24.25 12.97
N GLY A 314 -7.03 -24.77 12.92
CA GLY A 314 -6.59 -26.02 13.53
C GLY A 314 -5.07 -26.06 13.62
N THR A 315 -4.51 -27.13 14.20
CA THR A 315 -3.06 -27.31 14.31
C THR A 315 -2.45 -28.02 13.09
N GLN A 316 -3.15 -29.01 12.52
CA GLN A 316 -2.78 -29.72 11.29
C GLN A 316 -1.31 -30.20 11.21
N THR A 317 -0.75 -30.56 12.38
CA THR A 317 0.68 -30.77 12.60
C THR A 317 1.27 -32.02 11.93
N THR A 318 0.45 -32.91 11.34
CA THR A 318 0.92 -34.13 10.68
C THR A 318 0.57 -34.16 9.20
N HIS A 319 1.53 -34.58 8.37
CA HIS A 319 1.31 -34.80 6.93
C HIS A 319 0.14 -35.76 6.66
N ALA A 320 -0.02 -36.82 7.46
CA ALA A 320 -1.14 -37.76 7.34
C ALA A 320 -2.52 -37.08 7.50
N ARG A 321 -2.66 -36.14 8.45
CA ARG A 321 -3.92 -35.40 8.67
C ARG A 321 -4.18 -34.39 7.56
N ARG A 322 -3.12 -33.70 7.08
CA ARG A 322 -3.18 -32.82 5.90
C ARG A 322 -3.64 -33.59 4.66
N GLN A 323 -3.06 -34.77 4.40
CA GLN A 323 -3.43 -35.68 3.31
C GLN A 323 -4.87 -36.19 3.42
N LEU A 324 -5.32 -36.63 4.60
CA LEU A 324 -6.70 -37.09 4.81
C LEU A 324 -7.72 -35.98 4.52
N LEU A 325 -7.48 -34.77 5.04
CA LEU A 325 -8.34 -33.62 4.77
C LEU A 325 -8.32 -33.21 3.29
N LEU A 326 -7.15 -33.19 2.64
CA LEU A 326 -7.01 -32.84 1.23
C LEU A 326 -7.72 -33.83 0.30
N ARG A 327 -7.69 -35.13 0.63
CA ARG A 327 -8.46 -36.18 -0.07
C ARG A 327 -9.96 -35.97 0.15
N ALA A 328 -10.40 -35.83 1.40
CA ALA A 328 -11.80 -35.60 1.73
C ALA A 328 -12.38 -34.35 1.03
N ILE A 329 -11.61 -33.25 0.92
CA ILE A 329 -12.01 -32.07 0.15
C ILE A 329 -12.12 -32.39 -1.35
N ARG A 330 -11.13 -33.07 -1.93
CA ARG A 330 -11.14 -33.50 -3.34
C ARG A 330 -12.34 -34.38 -3.68
N ASP A 331 -12.71 -35.29 -2.78
CA ASP A 331 -13.84 -36.22 -2.95
C ASP A 331 -15.19 -35.50 -3.07
N THR A 332 -15.34 -34.29 -2.51
CA THR A 332 -16.57 -33.47 -2.65
C THR A 332 -16.79 -32.93 -4.05
N ARG A 333 -15.71 -32.76 -4.84
CA ARG A 333 -15.69 -32.11 -6.18
C ARG A 333 -16.30 -30.70 -6.25
N ARG A 334 -16.51 -30.02 -5.10
CA ARG A 334 -17.14 -28.69 -5.00
C ARG A 334 -16.18 -27.50 -5.16
N ILE A 335 -14.87 -27.73 -5.23
CA ILE A 335 -13.85 -26.68 -5.38
C ILE A 335 -12.66 -27.19 -6.18
N ASN A 336 -12.00 -26.30 -6.93
CA ASN A 336 -10.71 -26.60 -7.56
C ASN A 336 -9.61 -26.66 -6.49
N MET A 337 -8.75 -27.68 -6.53
CA MET A 337 -7.68 -27.88 -5.55
C MET A 337 -6.66 -26.74 -5.51
N THR A 338 -6.48 -25.97 -6.59
CA THR A 338 -5.63 -24.76 -6.59
C THR A 338 -6.17 -23.63 -5.70
N ARG A 339 -7.45 -23.69 -5.33
CA ARG A 339 -8.11 -22.77 -4.38
C ARG A 339 -8.13 -23.33 -2.95
N VAL A 340 -7.36 -24.38 -2.66
CA VAL A 340 -7.18 -24.94 -1.30
C VAL A 340 -5.74 -24.66 -0.85
N VAL A 341 -5.56 -23.63 -0.02
CA VAL A 341 -4.24 -23.12 0.39
C VAL A 341 -3.97 -23.44 1.85
N PHE A 342 -2.86 -24.10 2.15
CA PHE A 342 -2.39 -24.25 3.52
C PHE A 342 -1.57 -23.02 3.94
N VAL A 343 -1.82 -22.48 5.13
CA VAL A 343 -1.07 -21.37 5.72
C VAL A 343 -0.38 -21.86 6.99
N GLU A 344 0.92 -22.13 6.91
CA GLU A 344 1.74 -22.53 8.06
C GLU A 344 2.38 -21.31 8.73
N VAL A 345 2.19 -21.20 10.05
CA VAL A 345 2.76 -20.11 10.85
C VAL A 345 3.79 -20.68 11.84
N VAL A 346 5.07 -20.47 11.53
CA VAL A 346 6.22 -20.82 12.36
C VAL A 346 6.75 -19.53 13.01
N ASN A 347 6.95 -19.58 14.32
CA ASN A 347 7.46 -18.45 15.11
C ASN A 347 8.18 -19.03 16.33
N ASN A 348 9.50 -18.99 16.31
CA ASN A 348 10.40 -19.60 17.29
C ASN A 348 10.80 -18.63 18.41
N ASN A 349 10.48 -17.34 18.27
CA ASN A 349 10.75 -16.33 19.28
C ASN A 349 9.93 -16.58 20.57
N LYS A 350 10.63 -16.94 21.65
CA LYS A 350 10.07 -17.23 22.99
C LYS A 350 9.20 -16.09 23.54
N GLU A 351 9.60 -14.83 23.35
CA GLU A 351 8.83 -13.67 23.82
C GLU A 351 7.51 -13.52 23.04
N SER A 352 7.56 -13.71 21.72
CA SER A 352 6.39 -13.64 20.85
C SER A 352 5.39 -14.75 21.21
N ILE A 353 5.89 -15.98 21.42
CA ILE A 353 5.10 -17.11 21.92
C ILE A 353 4.45 -16.78 23.26
N HIS A 354 5.22 -16.28 24.24
CA HIS A 354 4.70 -15.96 25.57
C HIS A 354 3.63 -14.86 25.52
N ARG A 355 3.89 -13.78 24.77
CA ARG A 355 2.95 -12.68 24.52
C ARG A 355 1.64 -13.16 23.86
N ASN A 356 1.73 -14.11 22.94
CA ASN A 356 0.55 -14.74 22.31
C ASN A 356 -0.23 -15.63 23.30
N ILE A 357 0.43 -16.28 24.27
CA ILE A 357 -0.24 -17.05 25.33
C ILE A 357 -0.95 -16.11 26.32
N LEU A 358 -0.33 -14.99 26.69
CA LEU A 358 -0.96 -13.96 27.52
C LEU A 358 -2.18 -13.33 26.83
N ARG A 359 -2.05 -12.90 25.56
CA ARG A 359 -3.20 -12.48 24.73
C ARG A 359 -4.28 -13.55 24.58
N SER A 360 -3.89 -14.83 24.61
CA SER A 360 -4.86 -15.93 24.63
C SER A 360 -5.56 -16.09 25.99
N LYS A 361 -4.91 -15.74 27.10
CA LYS A 361 -5.49 -15.71 28.45
C LYS A 361 -6.51 -14.56 28.58
N GLU A 362 -6.20 -13.39 28.04
CA GLU A 362 -7.10 -12.21 28.01
C GLU A 362 -8.48 -12.51 27.40
N MET A 363 -8.56 -13.42 26.42
CA MET A 363 -9.83 -13.83 25.80
C MET A 363 -10.72 -14.73 26.69
N PHE A 364 -10.24 -15.14 27.87
CA PHE A 364 -10.97 -16.02 28.79
C PHE A 364 -11.08 -15.35 30.18
N PRO A 365 -12.20 -14.65 30.48
CA PRO A 365 -12.37 -13.94 31.76
C PRO A 365 -12.15 -14.82 33.00
N ASN A 366 -12.52 -16.10 32.91
CA ASN A 366 -12.37 -17.09 33.98
C ASN A 366 -11.18 -18.04 33.73
N ALA A 367 -10.06 -17.53 33.19
CA ALA A 367 -8.85 -18.33 33.00
C ALA A 367 -8.20 -18.68 34.36
N PRO A 368 -8.08 -19.98 34.72
CA PRO A 368 -7.41 -20.37 35.95
C PRO A 368 -5.91 -20.06 35.90
N GLU A 369 -5.26 -20.05 37.06
CA GLU A 369 -3.87 -19.62 37.21
C GLU A 369 -2.91 -20.46 36.35
N ASP A 370 -3.01 -21.79 36.43
CA ASP A 370 -2.33 -22.81 35.61
C ASP A 370 -2.62 -22.74 34.08
N PHE A 371 -3.30 -21.70 33.56
CA PHE A 371 -3.57 -21.59 32.13
C PHE A 371 -2.28 -21.61 31.30
N VAL A 372 -1.25 -20.89 31.74
CA VAL A 372 0.02 -20.74 31.00
C VAL A 372 0.80 -22.06 30.95
N ASP A 373 0.97 -22.73 32.08
CA ASP A 373 1.74 -23.98 32.16
C ASP A 373 1.07 -25.15 31.45
N ARG A 374 -0.26 -25.24 31.54
CA ARG A 374 -1.04 -26.23 30.76
C ARG A 374 -0.99 -25.93 29.26
N TYR A 375 -0.88 -24.67 28.85
CA TYR A 375 -0.63 -24.30 27.46
C TYR A 375 0.76 -24.75 26.99
N TYR A 376 1.81 -24.53 27.79
CA TYR A 376 3.15 -25.04 27.49
C TYR A 376 3.26 -26.57 27.54
N ALA A 377 2.45 -27.26 28.34
CA ALA A 377 2.34 -28.73 28.31
C ALA A 377 1.69 -29.22 27.00
N LEU A 378 0.60 -28.59 26.56
CA LEU A 378 -0.07 -28.87 25.29
C LEU A 378 0.85 -28.59 24.08
N MET A 379 1.67 -27.54 24.13
CA MET A 379 2.67 -27.27 23.08
C MET A 379 3.68 -28.40 22.95
N ARG A 380 4.27 -28.86 24.06
CA ARG A 380 5.25 -29.97 24.08
C ARG A 380 4.67 -31.27 23.50
N GLN A 381 3.40 -31.58 23.78
CA GLN A 381 2.69 -32.72 23.19
C GLN A 381 2.56 -32.61 21.67
N HIS A 382 2.26 -31.41 21.15
CA HIS A 382 2.18 -31.17 19.71
C HIS A 382 3.55 -31.15 19.02
N GLU A 383 4.59 -30.69 19.69
CA GLU A 383 5.97 -30.59 19.16
C GLU A 383 6.56 -31.96 18.83
N ALA A 384 6.36 -32.98 19.69
CA ALA A 384 6.79 -34.36 19.43
C ALA A 384 6.19 -35.00 18.16
N VAL A 385 5.08 -34.46 17.66
CA VAL A 385 4.28 -35.00 16.53
C VAL A 385 4.33 -34.06 15.31
N TYR A 386 4.98 -32.90 15.42
CA TYR A 386 4.95 -31.86 14.39
C TYR A 386 5.88 -32.17 13.21
N ARG A 387 5.32 -32.07 12.01
CA ARG A 387 6.04 -32.05 10.73
C ARG A 387 5.59 -30.80 9.97
N THR A 388 6.54 -29.89 9.75
CA THR A 388 6.38 -28.68 8.92
C THR A 388 5.93 -29.02 7.50
N LEU A 389 5.51 -28.02 6.74
CA LEU A 389 5.41 -28.11 5.28
C LEU A 389 6.81 -28.11 4.65
N ASN A 390 7.01 -29.00 3.68
CA ASN A 390 8.28 -29.19 2.97
C ASN A 390 8.00 -29.39 1.47
N PRO A 391 8.66 -28.65 0.56
CA PRO A 391 8.35 -28.69 -0.87
C PRO A 391 8.65 -30.05 -1.52
N LEU A 392 9.50 -30.88 -0.92
CA LEU A 392 9.82 -32.23 -1.42
C LEU A 392 8.75 -33.28 -1.03
N VAL A 393 7.98 -33.04 0.03
CA VAL A 393 7.04 -34.02 0.63
C VAL A 393 5.57 -33.59 0.44
N ASP A 394 5.32 -32.29 0.52
CA ASP A 394 4.02 -31.65 0.31
C ASP A 394 3.95 -30.95 -1.08
N CYS A 395 4.78 -31.39 -2.05
CA CYS A 395 4.91 -30.80 -3.40
C CYS A 395 3.59 -30.50 -4.12
N ASN A 396 2.62 -31.41 -3.99
CA ASN A 396 1.30 -31.34 -4.60
C ASN A 396 0.26 -30.54 -3.77
N MET A 397 0.70 -29.77 -2.76
CA MET A 397 -0.17 -28.89 -1.95
C MET A 397 0.16 -27.42 -2.24
N SER A 398 -0.85 -26.62 -2.58
CA SER A 398 -0.72 -25.16 -2.59
C SER A 398 -0.55 -24.66 -1.16
N TYR A 399 0.58 -24.01 -0.85
CA TYR A 399 0.83 -23.53 0.51
C TYR A 399 1.69 -22.26 0.60
N ILE A 400 1.51 -21.58 1.74
CA ILE A 400 2.24 -20.40 2.20
C ILE A 400 2.79 -20.75 3.58
N ARG A 401 4.11 -20.81 3.75
CA ARG A 401 4.74 -20.93 5.06
C ARG A 401 5.40 -19.60 5.42
N ILE A 402 4.99 -19.08 6.57
CA ILE A 402 5.50 -17.87 7.23
C ILE A 402 6.39 -18.35 8.36
N GLU A 403 7.65 -17.91 8.40
CA GLU A 403 8.63 -18.32 9.40
C GLU A 403 9.35 -17.11 10.01
N ASP A 404 9.25 -17.02 11.34
CA ASP A 404 9.78 -15.94 12.18
C ASP A 404 9.50 -14.51 11.68
N THR A 405 8.38 -14.38 10.94
CA THR A 405 7.89 -13.16 10.30
C THR A 405 8.90 -12.49 9.35
N GLN A 406 9.84 -13.28 8.82
CA GLN A 406 10.93 -12.82 7.95
C GLN A 406 11.03 -13.68 6.68
N THR A 407 10.98 -15.01 6.83
CA THR A 407 11.08 -15.93 5.69
C THR A 407 9.69 -16.38 5.24
N TYR A 408 9.40 -16.16 3.97
CA TYR A 408 8.18 -16.61 3.30
C TYR A 408 8.55 -17.66 2.25
N SER A 409 7.88 -18.81 2.27
CA SER A 409 8.02 -19.83 1.22
C SER A 409 6.65 -20.18 0.65
N LEU A 410 6.56 -20.14 -0.68
CA LEU A 410 5.35 -20.34 -1.47
C LEU A 410 5.52 -21.61 -2.29
N ASN A 411 4.49 -22.46 -2.34
CA ASN A 411 4.45 -23.63 -3.22
C ASN A 411 3.09 -23.69 -3.94
N MET A 412 3.10 -23.93 -5.26
CA MET A 412 1.91 -24.11 -6.11
C MET A 412 0.81 -23.03 -5.94
N ILE A 413 1.21 -21.81 -5.59
CA ILE A 413 0.32 -20.63 -5.49
C ILE A 413 -0.03 -20.18 -6.91
N SER A 414 -1.31 -20.21 -7.25
CA SER A 414 -1.80 -19.97 -8.62
C SER A 414 -3.20 -19.34 -8.63
N GLY A 415 -3.41 -18.42 -9.58
CA GLY A 415 -4.63 -17.62 -9.66
C GLY A 415 -4.70 -16.48 -8.62
N TRP A 416 -5.58 -15.52 -8.88
CA TRP A 416 -5.52 -14.22 -8.20
C TRP A 416 -5.76 -14.27 -6.68
N MET A 417 -6.67 -15.12 -6.18
CA MET A 417 -6.98 -15.22 -4.74
C MET A 417 -5.80 -15.74 -3.90
N PRO A 418 -5.16 -16.88 -4.23
CA PRO A 418 -3.93 -17.32 -3.55
C PRO A 418 -2.80 -16.29 -3.60
N SER A 419 -2.64 -15.55 -4.70
CA SER A 419 -1.62 -14.49 -4.81
C SER A 419 -1.91 -13.28 -3.91
N ARG A 420 -3.15 -12.77 -3.88
CA ARG A 420 -3.54 -11.68 -2.97
C ARG A 420 -3.47 -12.11 -1.50
N LEU A 421 -3.80 -13.37 -1.18
CA LEU A 421 -3.57 -13.95 0.15
C LEU A 421 -2.08 -13.94 0.52
N ALA A 422 -1.19 -14.33 -0.39
CA ALA A 422 0.25 -14.30 -0.14
C ALA A 422 0.78 -12.86 0.06
N PHE A 423 0.29 -11.89 -0.70
CA PHE A 423 0.63 -10.47 -0.53
C PHE A 423 0.14 -9.91 0.82
N MET A 424 -1.14 -10.14 1.17
CA MET A 424 -1.71 -9.74 2.46
C MET A 424 -0.96 -10.37 3.65
N LEU A 425 -0.50 -11.63 3.52
CA LEU A 425 0.28 -12.30 4.55
C LEU A 425 1.73 -11.80 4.63
N HIS A 426 2.33 -11.36 3.52
CA HIS A 426 3.68 -10.80 3.51
C HIS A 426 3.78 -9.49 4.31
N ASN A 427 2.76 -8.65 4.17
CA ASN A 427 2.69 -7.32 4.80
C ASN A 427 2.13 -7.36 6.24
N LEU A 428 1.85 -8.54 6.82
CA LEU A 428 1.19 -8.64 8.12
C LEU A 428 2.17 -8.58 9.30
N SER A 429 2.25 -7.44 10.00
CA SER A 429 2.96 -7.37 11.28
C SER A 429 2.29 -8.23 12.36
N HIS A 430 3.11 -9.07 13.00
CA HIS A 430 2.72 -9.84 14.19
C HIS A 430 2.94 -9.06 15.51
N THR A 431 3.55 -7.88 15.45
CA THR A 431 3.61 -6.89 16.54
C THR A 431 2.85 -5.63 16.14
N PRO A 432 1.52 -5.71 15.97
CA PRO A 432 0.70 -4.55 15.61
C PRO A 432 0.82 -3.45 16.67
N MET A 433 1.19 -2.25 16.21
CA MET A 433 1.27 -1.03 17.01
C MET A 433 -0.07 -0.29 17.05
N ASN A 434 -0.14 0.78 17.87
CA ASN A 434 -1.29 1.68 17.88
C ASN A 434 -1.42 2.39 16.52
N LEU A 435 -2.64 2.44 16.00
CA LEU A 435 -3.03 3.26 14.85
C LEU A 435 -3.86 4.43 15.37
N TYR A 436 -3.60 5.62 14.88
CA TYR A 436 -4.34 6.83 15.19
C TYR A 436 -4.95 7.40 13.91
N LEU A 437 -6.23 7.76 13.94
CA LEU A 437 -6.92 8.39 12.81
C LEU A 437 -7.37 9.80 13.23
N THR A 438 -7.10 10.81 12.39
CA THR A 438 -7.58 12.19 12.58
C THR A 438 -8.06 12.77 11.25
N ARG A 439 -9.09 13.62 11.31
CA ARG A 439 -9.42 14.54 10.21
C ARG A 439 -8.36 15.64 10.13
N ALA A 440 -8.32 16.33 8.99
CA ALA A 440 -7.79 17.69 8.94
C ALA A 440 -8.48 18.60 9.98
N GLY A 441 -7.79 19.65 10.42
CA GLY A 441 -8.42 20.74 11.16
C GLY A 441 -9.48 21.48 10.33
N GLU A 442 -10.23 22.38 10.97
CA GLU A 442 -11.22 23.23 10.30
C GLU A 442 -10.60 24.05 9.15
N TYR A 443 -11.27 24.10 8.00
CA TYR A 443 -10.78 24.74 6.77
C TYR A 443 -11.85 25.64 6.13
N VAL A 444 -11.44 26.56 5.25
CA VAL A 444 -12.32 27.65 4.77
C VAL A 444 -13.48 27.14 3.91
N ASP A 445 -13.28 26.14 3.06
CA ASP A 445 -14.35 25.56 2.22
C ASP A 445 -15.47 24.93 3.06
N LEU A 446 -15.12 24.32 4.21
CA LEU A 446 -16.06 23.72 5.15
C LEU A 446 -17.02 24.78 5.74
N LEU A 447 -16.48 25.92 6.18
CA LEU A 447 -17.28 27.03 6.71
C LEU A 447 -18.14 27.72 5.63
N ASN A 448 -17.73 27.61 4.37
CA ASN A 448 -18.48 28.11 3.22
C ASN A 448 -19.50 27.10 2.64
N GLU A 449 -19.72 25.95 3.30
CA GLU A 449 -20.57 24.85 2.81
C GLU A 449 -20.22 24.38 1.38
N ARG A 450 -18.94 24.45 0.98
CA ARG A 450 -18.46 23.94 -0.31
C ARG A 450 -18.14 22.46 -0.25
N ILE A 451 -18.45 21.75 -1.33
CA ILE A 451 -18.16 20.33 -1.51
C ILE A 451 -16.68 20.18 -1.91
N GLY A 452 -15.94 19.31 -1.21
CA GLY A 452 -14.53 19.03 -1.52
C GLY A 452 -13.61 20.25 -1.35
N GLY A 453 -12.95 20.66 -2.43
CA GLY A 453 -12.06 21.83 -2.48
C GLY A 453 -10.64 21.56 -1.96
N ASN A 454 -9.81 22.61 -1.89
CA ASN A 454 -8.42 22.52 -1.41
C ASN A 454 -7.96 23.76 -0.62
N SER A 455 -8.87 24.44 0.08
CA SER A 455 -8.54 25.61 0.90
C SER A 455 -7.64 25.31 2.11
N ARG A 456 -7.07 26.40 2.63
CA ARG A 456 -6.26 26.47 3.86
C ARG A 456 -7.08 26.29 5.13
N LEU A 457 -6.40 25.94 6.22
CA LEU A 457 -6.97 25.90 7.57
C LEU A 457 -7.39 27.28 8.08
N THR A 458 -8.44 27.31 8.90
CA THR A 458 -8.87 28.48 9.68
C THR A 458 -7.92 28.73 10.86
N THR A 459 -8.14 29.79 11.63
CA THR A 459 -7.43 30.01 12.90
C THR A 459 -7.64 28.84 13.87
N ARG A 460 -8.89 28.36 14.00
CA ARG A 460 -9.24 27.19 14.81
C ARG A 460 -8.57 25.91 14.30
N GLY A 461 -8.54 25.70 12.97
CA GLY A 461 -7.81 24.59 12.35
C GLY A 461 -6.31 24.60 12.63
N ARG A 462 -5.67 25.79 12.65
CA ARG A 462 -4.24 25.95 13.04
C ARG A 462 -4.01 25.65 14.52
N ALA A 463 -4.88 26.14 15.39
CA ALA A 463 -4.84 25.79 16.82
C ALA A 463 -5.02 24.27 17.04
N TYR A 464 -5.84 23.59 16.22
CA TYR A 464 -5.91 22.11 16.22
C TYR A 464 -4.61 21.43 15.78
N SER A 465 -3.96 21.89 14.69
CA SER A 465 -2.64 21.40 14.29
C SER A 465 -1.62 21.47 15.45
N ARG A 466 -1.68 22.55 16.24
CA ARG A 466 -0.82 22.78 17.41
C ARG A 466 -1.21 21.92 18.62
N ALA A 467 -2.50 21.71 18.88
CA ALA A 467 -3.01 20.82 19.94
C ALA A 467 -2.67 19.35 19.65
N LEU A 468 -2.86 18.91 18.41
CA LEU A 468 -2.55 17.57 17.91
C LEU A 468 -1.07 17.22 18.12
N PHE A 469 -0.16 18.12 17.76
CA PHE A 469 1.27 17.93 17.97
C PHE A 469 1.63 17.81 19.46
N ARG A 470 1.11 18.69 20.32
CA ARG A 470 1.31 18.64 21.78
C ARG A 470 0.80 17.33 22.39
N TYR A 471 -0.35 16.83 21.95
CA TYR A 471 -0.88 15.53 22.39
C TYR A 471 0.07 14.37 22.03
N PHE A 472 0.55 14.32 20.78
CA PHE A 472 1.46 13.24 20.35
C PHE A 472 2.85 13.29 21.01
N GLN A 473 3.33 14.47 21.39
CA GLN A 473 4.54 14.61 22.22
C GLN A 473 4.41 14.02 23.64
N GLN A 474 3.18 13.85 24.14
CA GLN A 474 2.90 13.27 25.46
C GLN A 474 2.50 11.78 25.38
N GLU A 475 1.73 11.39 24.36
CA GLU A 475 1.25 10.01 24.16
C GLU A 475 2.35 9.05 23.69
N ILE A 476 3.30 9.49 22.87
CA ILE A 476 4.34 8.62 22.31
C ILE A 476 5.60 8.68 23.17
N PRO A 477 6.08 7.55 23.74
CA PRO A 477 7.34 7.51 24.46
C PRO A 477 8.50 7.94 23.56
N SER A 478 9.40 8.77 24.07
CA SER A 478 10.58 9.31 23.35
C SER A 478 11.60 8.25 22.89
N THR A 479 11.41 6.99 23.28
CA THR A 479 12.14 5.82 22.77
C THR A 479 11.58 5.25 21.46
N MET A 480 10.36 5.64 21.06
CA MET A 480 9.69 5.23 19.84
C MET A 480 9.64 6.38 18.82
N ALA A 481 9.46 6.05 17.54
CA ALA A 481 9.19 7.02 16.49
C ALA A 481 7.74 6.91 16.00
N LEU A 482 7.11 8.03 15.69
CA LEU A 482 5.77 8.09 15.08
C LEU A 482 5.88 8.18 13.55
N THR A 483 5.16 7.34 12.82
CA THR A 483 4.96 7.53 11.38
C THR A 483 3.67 8.32 11.15
N VAL A 484 3.76 9.43 10.44
CA VAL A 484 2.60 10.26 10.08
C VAL A 484 2.34 10.10 8.59
N MET A 485 1.19 9.55 8.25
CA MET A 485 0.68 9.43 6.88
C MET A 485 -0.36 10.54 6.67
N THR A 486 -0.17 11.37 5.66
CA THR A 486 -1.08 12.49 5.35
C THR A 486 -1.48 12.45 3.88
N SER A 487 -2.64 13.02 3.58
CA SER A 487 -2.98 13.40 2.22
C SER A 487 -2.14 14.59 1.73
N CYS A 488 -2.17 14.86 0.42
CA CYS A 488 -1.47 15.99 -0.21
C CYS A 488 -2.28 17.30 -0.17
N ALA A 489 -3.59 17.24 0.04
CA ALA A 489 -4.48 18.40 0.20
C ALA A 489 -3.98 19.39 1.27
N LYS A 490 -4.06 20.69 0.95
CA LYS A 490 -3.51 21.83 1.73
C LYS A 490 -4.04 21.88 3.17
N ARG A 491 -5.28 21.46 3.40
CA ARG A 491 -5.87 21.28 4.74
C ARG A 491 -5.18 20.19 5.58
N CYS A 492 -4.78 19.07 4.97
CA CYS A 492 -4.10 17.97 5.66
C CYS A 492 -2.62 18.30 5.92
N THR A 493 -1.91 18.84 4.91
CA THR A 493 -0.49 19.22 5.06
C THR A 493 -0.29 20.27 6.15
N GLN A 494 -1.17 21.29 6.21
CA GLN A 494 -1.17 22.28 7.31
C GLN A 494 -1.58 21.67 8.68
N THR A 495 -2.38 20.59 8.70
CA THR A 495 -2.73 19.87 9.95
C THR A 495 -1.55 19.07 10.51
N VAL A 496 -0.59 18.68 9.66
CA VAL A 496 0.64 17.97 10.08
C VAL A 496 1.90 18.84 10.08
N HIS A 497 1.78 20.15 9.88
CA HIS A 497 2.90 21.11 9.75
C HIS A 497 3.99 20.92 10.82
N TYR A 498 3.62 20.95 12.10
CA TYR A 498 4.58 20.79 13.21
C TYR A 498 5.28 19.43 13.22
N PHE A 499 4.64 18.37 12.72
CA PHE A 499 5.27 17.06 12.53
C PHE A 499 6.25 17.05 11.36
N ALA A 500 6.00 17.85 10.31
CA ALA A 500 6.92 18.00 9.18
C ALA A 500 8.18 18.77 9.59
N GLU A 501 8.03 19.91 10.28
CA GLU A 501 9.15 20.66 10.87
C GLU A 501 10.04 19.77 11.75
N GLU A 502 9.42 19.00 12.66
CA GLU A 502 10.16 18.12 13.57
C GLU A 502 10.77 16.90 12.87
N SER A 503 10.15 16.42 11.78
CA SER A 503 10.69 15.38 10.90
C SER A 503 11.93 15.84 10.12
N ILE A 504 12.02 17.12 9.75
CA ILE A 504 13.17 17.69 9.04
C ILE A 504 14.37 17.81 9.99
N LYS A 505 14.16 18.29 11.23
CA LYS A 505 15.22 18.41 12.27
C LYS A 505 15.95 17.11 12.58
N HIS A 506 15.28 15.97 12.39
CA HIS A 506 15.80 14.63 12.66
C HIS A 506 16.40 13.92 11.42
N TRP A 507 16.43 14.57 10.27
CA TRP A 507 17.02 14.01 9.05
C TRP A 507 18.56 13.96 9.14
N PRO A 508 19.25 12.91 8.62
CA PRO A 508 20.70 12.76 8.77
C PRO A 508 21.52 13.66 7.82
N THR A 509 21.31 14.97 7.90
CA THR A 509 22.01 15.99 7.12
C THR A 509 23.35 16.36 7.77
N SER A 510 24.36 15.51 7.55
CA SER A 510 25.80 15.76 7.79
C SER A 510 26.24 16.40 9.12
N SER A 511 26.91 15.58 9.94
CA SER A 511 27.69 15.92 11.15
C SER A 511 26.90 16.01 12.46
N PRO A 512 27.35 15.33 13.54
CA PRO A 512 26.75 15.46 14.86
C PRO A 512 27.25 16.74 15.53
N ALA A 513 26.54 17.86 15.31
CA ALA A 513 26.69 19.02 16.17
C ALA A 513 26.25 18.66 17.60
N LEU A 514 27.00 19.10 18.62
CA LEU A 514 26.54 18.98 20.01
C LEU A 514 25.39 19.96 20.23
N GLY A 515 24.17 19.45 20.26
CA GLY A 515 23.01 20.16 20.81
C GLY A 515 23.16 20.38 22.33
N PRO A 516 22.48 21.39 22.91
CA PRO A 516 22.58 21.70 24.33
C PRO A 516 22.08 20.56 25.22
N ALA A 517 22.63 20.48 26.44
CA ALA A 517 22.42 19.36 27.36
C ALA A 517 21.09 19.43 28.16
N ASP A 518 20.06 20.07 27.61
CA ASP A 518 18.80 20.32 28.31
C ASP A 518 17.74 19.23 28.10
N GLY A 519 17.71 18.30 29.04
CA GLY A 519 16.47 17.98 29.76
C GLY A 519 15.44 17.04 29.13
N ASN A 520 15.44 16.75 27.82
CA ASN A 520 14.61 15.65 27.28
C ASN A 520 15.09 15.12 25.91
N PRO A 521 15.07 13.81 25.65
CA PRO A 521 15.26 13.26 24.30
C PRO A 521 14.12 13.72 23.36
N PRO A 522 14.44 14.23 22.15
CA PRO A 522 13.46 14.87 21.29
C PRO A 522 12.47 13.90 20.65
N PHE A 523 11.26 14.40 20.37
CA PHE A 523 10.16 13.65 19.75
C PHE A 523 10.48 13.31 18.30
N ARG A 524 10.50 12.02 17.97
CA ARG A 524 10.85 11.53 16.63
C ARG A 524 9.60 11.21 15.83
N CYS A 525 9.30 12.02 14.81
CA CYS A 525 8.29 11.70 13.82
C CYS A 525 8.88 11.65 12.40
N ARG A 526 8.18 10.94 11.50
CA ARG A 526 8.46 10.95 10.06
C ARG A 526 7.14 11.16 9.31
N VAL A 527 7.03 12.24 8.55
CA VAL A 527 5.87 12.52 7.69
C VAL A 527 6.02 11.86 6.32
N LEU A 528 4.91 11.39 5.77
CA LEU A 528 4.77 10.75 4.46
C LEU A 528 3.49 11.28 3.80
N TYR A 529 3.61 11.82 2.58
CA TYR A 529 2.49 12.36 1.81
C TYR A 529 2.01 11.31 0.79
N PHE A 530 0.69 11.12 0.68
CA PHE A 530 0.07 10.10 -0.16
C PHE A 530 -1.15 10.66 -0.90
N PRO A 531 -1.11 10.78 -2.25
CA PRO A 531 -2.27 11.18 -3.05
C PRO A 531 -3.46 10.21 -2.91
N THR A 532 -3.20 8.93 -2.62
CA THR A 532 -4.25 7.95 -2.34
C THR A 532 -5.12 8.32 -1.14
N LEU A 533 -4.59 9.09 -0.18
CA LEU A 533 -5.29 9.56 1.02
C LEU A 533 -6.00 10.92 0.84
N ASP A 534 -5.97 11.54 -0.35
CA ASP A 534 -6.76 12.76 -0.62
C ASP A 534 -8.26 12.49 -0.54
N ASP A 535 -9.11 13.49 -0.74
CA ASP A 535 -10.56 13.31 -0.56
C ASP A 535 -11.16 12.39 -1.66
N ILE A 536 -12.46 12.12 -1.57
CA ILE A 536 -13.20 11.62 -2.73
C ILE A 536 -13.31 12.73 -3.79
N ASN A 537 -13.08 12.40 -5.06
CA ASN A 537 -13.29 13.34 -6.16
C ASN A 537 -14.80 13.47 -6.45
N HIS A 538 -15.35 14.68 -6.31
CA HIS A 538 -16.77 14.97 -6.54
C HIS A 538 -17.06 15.36 -8.01
N GLY A 539 -16.03 15.32 -8.88
CA GLY A 539 -16.14 15.56 -10.32
C GLY A 539 -16.73 16.93 -10.63
N ASP A 540 -17.83 16.96 -11.37
CA ASP A 540 -18.52 18.20 -11.74
C ASP A 540 -18.97 19.03 -10.52
N CYS A 541 -19.14 18.39 -9.35
CA CYS A 541 -19.58 19.04 -8.10
C CYS A 541 -18.43 19.63 -7.27
N GLU A 542 -17.17 19.40 -7.64
CA GLU A 542 -16.00 19.79 -6.85
C GLU A 542 -15.92 21.32 -6.69
N GLY A 543 -15.79 21.79 -5.45
CA GLY A 543 -15.74 23.22 -5.10
C GLY A 543 -17.08 23.97 -5.16
N GLN A 544 -18.19 23.35 -5.61
CA GLN A 544 -19.51 23.99 -5.62
C GLN A 544 -20.09 24.15 -4.21
N LEU A 545 -21.02 25.10 -4.03
CA LEU A 545 -21.83 25.20 -2.81
C LEU A 545 -22.81 24.02 -2.73
N LEU A 546 -22.96 23.42 -1.55
CA LEU A 546 -23.90 22.31 -1.34
C LEU A 546 -25.35 22.70 -1.69
N SER A 547 -25.73 23.96 -1.45
CA SER A 547 -27.03 24.55 -1.80
C SER A 547 -27.27 24.64 -3.31
N ASP A 548 -26.23 24.91 -4.11
CA ASP A 548 -26.32 24.94 -5.57
C ASP A 548 -26.40 23.52 -6.14
N VAL A 549 -25.62 22.57 -5.64
CA VAL A 549 -25.69 21.15 -6.06
C VAL A 549 -27.05 20.52 -5.69
N LEU A 550 -27.62 20.89 -4.54
CA LEU A 550 -29.00 20.55 -4.16
C LEU A 550 -30.06 21.08 -5.13
N ARG A 551 -29.78 22.20 -5.81
CA ARG A 551 -30.69 22.83 -6.79
C ARG A 551 -30.48 22.31 -8.21
N THR A 552 -29.25 22.03 -8.62
CA THR A 552 -28.92 21.58 -9.99
C THR A 552 -29.08 20.07 -10.17
N MET A 553 -28.75 19.27 -9.15
CA MET A 553 -28.68 17.80 -9.25
C MET A 553 -29.43 17.05 -8.12
N PRO A 554 -30.71 17.38 -7.85
CA PRO A 554 -31.48 16.75 -6.76
C PRO A 554 -31.64 15.24 -6.93
N ASN A 555 -31.83 14.76 -8.17
CA ASN A 555 -31.97 13.33 -8.48
C ASN A 555 -30.70 12.55 -8.16
N THR A 556 -29.52 13.10 -8.51
CA THR A 556 -28.21 12.50 -8.21
C THR A 556 -28.03 12.35 -6.70
N LEU A 557 -28.27 13.43 -5.95
CA LEU A 557 -28.18 13.41 -4.48
C LEU A 557 -29.21 12.49 -3.83
N GLN A 558 -30.38 12.27 -4.44
CA GLN A 558 -31.35 11.28 -3.96
C GLN A 558 -30.84 9.85 -4.17
N SER A 559 -30.24 9.55 -5.33
CA SER A 559 -29.59 8.25 -5.58
C SER A 559 -28.42 8.00 -4.62
N MET A 560 -27.57 9.00 -4.38
CA MET A 560 -26.46 8.89 -3.41
C MET A 560 -26.93 8.74 -1.97
N LYS A 561 -28.11 9.27 -1.60
CA LYS A 561 -28.74 9.00 -0.30
C LYS A 561 -29.36 7.60 -0.20
N ALA A 562 -29.71 6.97 -1.32
CA ALA A 562 -30.24 5.61 -1.37
C ALA A 562 -29.13 4.54 -1.35
N ASP A 563 -28.05 4.76 -2.12
CA ASP A 563 -26.83 3.95 -2.10
C ASP A 563 -25.59 4.85 -2.09
N PRO A 564 -25.07 5.21 -0.90
CA PRO A 564 -23.87 6.06 -0.78
C PRO A 564 -22.57 5.32 -1.10
N TYR A 565 -22.59 4.00 -1.32
CA TYR A 565 -21.37 3.20 -1.47
C TYR A 565 -21.01 2.93 -2.93
N TYR A 566 -22.00 2.56 -3.75
CA TYR A 566 -21.80 2.23 -5.16
C TYR A 566 -22.12 3.40 -6.12
N THR A 567 -22.95 4.37 -5.72
CA THR A 567 -23.22 5.56 -6.56
C THR A 567 -21.99 6.46 -6.65
N ALA A 568 -21.54 6.76 -7.87
CA ALA A 568 -20.46 7.71 -8.13
C ALA A 568 -20.96 9.15 -8.23
N TRP A 569 -20.10 10.11 -7.95
CA TRP A 569 -20.31 11.51 -8.34
C TRP A 569 -20.26 11.68 -9.88
N PRO A 570 -20.97 12.67 -10.46
CA PRO A 570 -20.87 12.98 -11.90
C PRO A 570 -19.42 13.32 -12.27
N ASN A 571 -18.83 12.55 -13.18
CA ASN A 571 -17.39 12.62 -13.54
C ASN A 571 -16.41 12.49 -12.35
N GLY A 572 -16.86 11.89 -11.24
CA GLY A 572 -16.08 11.66 -10.02
C GLY A 572 -16.05 10.19 -9.60
N GLU A 573 -15.69 9.95 -8.33
CA GLU A 573 -15.54 8.61 -7.76
C GLU A 573 -16.80 8.13 -7.01
N CYS A 574 -16.91 6.83 -6.76
CA CYS A 574 -17.73 6.24 -5.69
C CYS A 574 -16.88 5.71 -4.52
N ILE A 575 -17.48 5.61 -3.33
CA ILE A 575 -16.77 5.14 -2.12
C ILE A 575 -16.19 3.72 -2.33
N HIS A 576 -16.88 2.85 -3.07
CA HIS A 576 -16.39 1.52 -3.44
C HIS A 576 -15.09 1.53 -4.27
N GLN A 577 -14.96 2.45 -5.24
CA GLN A 577 -13.72 2.64 -6.00
C GLN A 577 -12.58 3.09 -5.08
N VAL A 578 -12.84 4.12 -4.27
CA VAL A 578 -11.85 4.70 -3.34
C VAL A 578 -11.35 3.65 -2.35
N PHE A 579 -12.23 2.85 -1.76
CA PHE A 579 -11.85 1.83 -0.79
C PHE A 579 -10.99 0.73 -1.44
N ASN A 580 -11.44 0.14 -2.56
CA ASN A 580 -10.72 -0.97 -3.18
C ASN A 580 -9.40 -0.52 -3.85
N ALA A 581 -9.39 0.61 -4.55
CA ALA A 581 -8.23 1.04 -5.34
C ALA A 581 -7.22 1.87 -4.55
N ARG A 582 -7.67 2.75 -3.64
CA ARG A 582 -6.82 3.73 -2.95
C ARG A 582 -6.49 3.32 -1.51
N LEU A 583 -7.41 2.68 -0.78
CA LEU A 583 -7.16 2.28 0.61
C LEU A 583 -6.51 0.89 0.77
N GLU A 584 -6.72 -0.09 -0.11
CA GLU A 584 -6.08 -1.42 0.03
C GLU A 584 -4.54 -1.35 0.18
N PRO A 585 -3.79 -0.55 -0.61
CA PRO A 585 -2.35 -0.40 -0.41
C PRO A 585 -2.00 0.23 0.95
N GLN A 586 -2.73 1.27 1.35
CA GLN A 586 -2.49 1.99 2.61
C GLN A 586 -2.78 1.12 3.83
N ILE A 587 -3.79 0.26 3.76
CA ILE A 587 -4.09 -0.75 4.78
C ILE A 587 -2.90 -1.70 4.95
N HIS A 588 -2.25 -2.11 3.86
CA HIS A 588 -1.06 -2.97 3.91
C HIS A 588 0.18 -2.24 4.46
N ASP A 589 0.41 -0.98 4.10
CA ASP A 589 1.50 -0.17 4.68
C ASP A 589 1.31 -0.01 6.20
N ILE A 590 0.08 0.28 6.65
CA ILE A 590 -0.28 0.36 8.08
C ILE A 590 -0.13 -1.01 8.77
N GLN A 591 -0.42 -2.12 8.08
CA GLN A 591 -0.21 -3.47 8.62
C GLN A 591 1.27 -3.87 8.70
N ALA A 592 2.12 -3.38 7.79
CA ALA A 592 3.55 -3.67 7.76
C ALA A 592 4.35 -2.82 8.77
N SER A 593 3.79 -1.69 9.21
CA SER A 593 4.46 -0.76 10.12
C SER A 593 4.94 -1.41 11.42
N THR A 594 6.19 -1.12 11.78
CA THR A 594 6.81 -1.45 13.07
C THR A 594 6.75 -0.30 14.08
N THR A 595 6.32 0.88 13.64
CA THR A 595 6.08 2.09 14.44
C THR A 595 4.58 2.34 14.60
N PRO A 596 4.14 3.05 15.67
CA PRO A 596 2.80 3.62 15.71
C PRO A 596 2.57 4.54 14.51
N VAL A 597 1.34 4.55 13.99
CA VAL A 597 0.98 5.30 12.77
C VAL A 597 -0.14 6.29 13.09
N LEU A 598 0.03 7.55 12.69
CA LEU A 598 -1.02 8.56 12.64
C LEU A 598 -1.43 8.78 11.18
N VAL A 599 -2.72 8.69 10.87
CA VAL A 599 -3.27 9.02 9.55
C VAL A 599 -4.09 10.30 9.63
N ALA A 600 -3.68 11.33 8.89
CA ALA A 600 -4.37 12.60 8.73
C ALA A 600 -4.99 12.70 7.32
N SER A 601 -6.32 12.63 7.22
CA SER A 601 -7.03 12.54 5.95
C SER A 601 -8.47 13.08 6.10
N HIS A 602 -9.36 12.69 5.20
CA HIS A 602 -10.73 13.19 5.07
C HIS A 602 -11.75 12.14 5.51
N LEU A 603 -13.00 12.55 5.76
CA LEU A 603 -14.00 11.74 6.44
C LEU A 603 -14.16 10.33 5.83
N HIS A 604 -14.40 10.26 4.52
CA HIS A 604 -14.67 8.99 3.82
C HIS A 604 -13.50 7.99 3.93
N LEU A 605 -12.26 8.47 3.84
CA LEU A 605 -11.05 7.64 3.89
C LEU A 605 -10.83 7.09 5.30
N LEU A 606 -11.03 7.93 6.31
CA LEU A 606 -10.91 7.55 7.71
C LEU A 606 -12.03 6.60 8.14
N GLN A 607 -13.26 6.78 7.64
CA GLN A 607 -14.36 5.82 7.79
C GLN A 607 -14.00 4.45 7.16
N GLY A 608 -13.39 4.44 5.98
CA GLY A 608 -12.87 3.23 5.34
C GLY A 608 -11.83 2.50 6.19
N LEU A 609 -10.79 3.22 6.64
CA LEU A 609 -9.75 2.67 7.52
C LEU A 609 -10.31 2.17 8.86
N TYR A 610 -11.24 2.91 9.47
CA TYR A 610 -11.94 2.49 10.69
C TYR A 610 -12.71 1.18 10.45
N SER A 611 -13.49 1.09 9.36
CA SER A 611 -14.28 -0.11 9.03
C SER A 611 -13.43 -1.37 8.79
N TYR A 612 -12.20 -1.21 8.31
CA TYR A 612 -11.25 -2.31 8.17
C TYR A 612 -10.64 -2.74 9.51
N PHE A 613 -10.14 -1.77 10.30
CA PHE A 613 -9.32 -2.08 11.46
C PHE A 613 -10.15 -2.40 12.72
N VAL A 614 -11.23 -1.67 12.96
CA VAL A 614 -12.03 -1.71 14.20
C VAL A 614 -13.09 -2.81 14.12
N THR A 615 -13.33 -3.49 15.24
CA THR A 615 -14.27 -4.61 15.36
C THR A 615 -15.18 -4.46 16.56
N ASP A 616 -16.48 -4.61 16.35
CA ASP A 616 -17.50 -4.64 17.40
C ASP A 616 -17.73 -6.09 17.84
N GLY A 617 -16.99 -6.51 18.87
CA GLY A 617 -16.88 -7.93 19.23
C GLY A 617 -16.31 -8.75 18.06
N ASP A 618 -17.02 -9.79 17.64
CA ASP A 618 -16.67 -10.60 16.45
C ASP A 618 -17.17 -9.99 15.12
N ASN A 619 -17.99 -8.94 15.18
CA ASN A 619 -18.54 -8.29 14.00
C ASN A 619 -17.53 -7.31 13.39
N ILE A 620 -17.32 -7.44 12.08
CA ILE A 620 -16.58 -6.48 11.27
C ILE A 620 -17.61 -5.52 10.66
N VAL A 621 -17.34 -4.21 10.71
CA VAL A 621 -18.17 -3.22 10.03
C VAL A 621 -18.03 -3.43 8.53
N ALA A 622 -19.10 -3.89 7.87
CA ALA A 622 -19.11 -4.02 6.41
C ALA A 622 -18.91 -2.63 5.77
N PRO A 623 -18.06 -2.49 4.73
CA PRO A 623 -17.66 -1.18 4.22
C PRO A 623 -18.84 -0.37 3.66
N GLN A 624 -19.90 -1.03 3.18
CA GLN A 624 -21.16 -0.40 2.78
C GLN A 624 -21.83 0.38 3.92
N ASN A 625 -21.49 0.11 5.18
CA ASN A 625 -22.00 0.82 6.36
C ASN A 625 -20.98 1.84 6.92
N ALA A 626 -19.81 2.01 6.32
CA ALA A 626 -18.76 2.88 6.85
C ALA A 626 -19.20 4.35 6.99
N PHE A 627 -20.13 4.80 6.14
CA PHE A 627 -20.73 6.14 6.21
C PHE A 627 -21.42 6.46 7.55
N LYS A 628 -21.78 5.43 8.34
CA LYS A 628 -22.41 5.55 9.67
C LYS A 628 -21.40 5.77 10.81
N ILE A 629 -20.09 5.72 10.52
CA ILE A 629 -19.04 5.94 11.51
C ILE A 629 -18.85 7.46 11.65
N GLU A 630 -19.29 8.02 12.76
CA GLU A 630 -19.08 9.44 13.05
C GLU A 630 -17.62 9.70 13.45
N ILE A 631 -16.96 10.56 12.68
CA ILE A 631 -15.60 11.05 12.97
C ILE A 631 -15.72 12.58 13.06
N PRO A 632 -15.91 13.15 14.26
CA PRO A 632 -15.98 14.60 14.44
C PRO A 632 -14.64 15.29 14.13
N PHE A 633 -14.68 16.60 13.90
CA PHE A 633 -13.49 17.43 13.89
C PHE A 633 -12.88 17.54 15.30
N GLU A 634 -11.61 17.91 15.40
CA GLU A 634 -10.88 18.09 16.66
C GLU A 634 -10.71 16.84 17.53
N HIS A 635 -10.93 15.65 16.96
CA HIS A 635 -10.82 14.38 17.66
C HIS A 635 -9.80 13.44 17.01
N VAL A 636 -9.10 12.68 17.85
CA VAL A 636 -8.17 11.61 17.47
C VAL A 636 -8.79 10.26 17.87
N ILE A 637 -8.90 9.33 16.92
CA ILE A 637 -9.33 7.96 17.18
C ILE A 637 -8.10 7.09 17.41
N LYS A 638 -7.90 6.64 18.65
CA LYS A 638 -6.83 5.73 19.09
C LYS A 638 -7.28 4.28 18.95
N ILE A 639 -6.76 3.57 17.95
CA ILE A 639 -7.07 2.18 17.65
C ILE A 639 -5.96 1.28 18.24
N ARG A 640 -6.31 0.50 19.27
CA ARG A 640 -5.40 -0.43 19.97
C ARG A 640 -5.86 -1.88 19.88
N MET A 641 -4.91 -2.81 19.94
CA MET A 641 -5.17 -4.26 19.94
C MET A 641 -5.61 -4.77 21.32
N VAL A 642 -6.64 -5.61 21.34
CA VAL A 642 -7.13 -6.35 22.52
C VAL A 642 -7.39 -7.80 22.10
N GLY A 643 -6.64 -8.76 22.66
CA GLY A 643 -6.67 -10.16 22.20
C GLY A 643 -6.29 -10.31 20.72
N VAL A 644 -7.27 -10.61 19.87
CA VAL A 644 -7.14 -10.69 18.38
C VAL A 644 -7.85 -9.55 17.63
N ASN A 645 -8.54 -8.67 18.35
CA ASN A 645 -9.40 -7.62 17.83
C ASN A 645 -8.76 -6.23 18.03
N ARG A 646 -9.29 -5.21 17.35
CA ARG A 646 -8.88 -3.81 17.61
C ARG A 646 -10.08 -3.01 18.08
N VAL A 647 -9.86 -2.23 19.13
CA VAL A 647 -10.85 -1.37 19.77
C VAL A 647 -10.43 0.07 19.52
N ALA A 648 -11.41 0.90 19.14
CA ALA A 648 -11.24 2.34 18.98
C ALA A 648 -11.57 3.07 20.30
N GLU A 649 -10.83 4.12 20.58
CA GLU A 649 -10.99 5.03 21.71
C GLU A 649 -10.97 6.44 21.15
N LEU A 650 -12.05 7.21 21.36
CA LEU A 650 -12.23 8.54 20.79
C LEU A 650 -11.73 9.60 21.79
N ILE A 651 -10.78 10.42 21.37
CA ILE A 651 -10.12 11.44 22.21
C ILE A 651 -10.45 12.81 21.64
N CYS A 652 -11.19 13.62 22.41
CA CYS A 652 -11.45 15.03 22.09
C CYS A 652 -10.23 15.88 22.43
N LEU A 653 -9.88 16.84 21.56
CA LEU A 653 -8.85 17.85 21.81
C LEU A 653 -9.40 19.29 21.84
N SER A 654 -10.72 19.51 21.69
CA SER A 654 -11.33 20.84 21.61
C SER A 654 -10.97 21.77 22.79
N ASP A 655 -10.97 21.26 24.03
CA ASP A 655 -10.55 22.03 25.21
C ASP A 655 -9.10 22.57 25.08
N ALA A 656 -8.22 21.80 24.43
CA ALA A 656 -6.84 22.18 24.16
C ALA A 656 -6.70 23.12 22.95
N VAL A 657 -7.64 23.07 21.99
CA VAL A 657 -7.76 24.07 20.91
C VAL A 657 -8.20 25.41 21.48
N ASP A 658 -9.22 25.42 22.32
CA ASP A 658 -9.77 26.64 22.93
C ASP A 658 -8.74 27.32 23.85
N ALA A 659 -8.00 26.54 24.66
CA ALA A 659 -6.91 27.06 25.47
C ALA A 659 -5.75 27.66 24.63
N ILE A 660 -5.47 27.10 23.44
CA ILE A 660 -4.48 27.68 22.51
C ILE A 660 -4.99 28.99 21.94
N LEU A 661 -6.23 29.04 21.45
CA LEU A 661 -6.85 30.25 20.91
C LEU A 661 -6.89 31.39 21.95
N GLN A 662 -7.23 31.08 23.21
CA GLN A 662 -7.19 32.05 24.31
C GLN A 662 -5.77 32.60 24.50
N SER A 663 -4.74 31.73 24.57
CA SER A 663 -3.35 32.17 24.72
C SER A 663 -2.82 33.00 23.53
N GLU A 664 -3.29 32.71 22.32
CA GLU A 664 -2.92 33.48 21.11
C GLU A 664 -3.65 34.82 21.03
N MET A 665 -4.86 34.93 21.60
CA MET A 665 -5.55 36.21 21.81
C MET A 665 -4.84 37.07 22.89
N GLU A 666 -4.51 36.49 24.04
CA GLU A 666 -3.78 37.19 25.13
C GLU A 666 -2.39 37.68 24.71
N LEU A 667 -1.74 37.00 23.76
CA LEU A 667 -0.47 37.42 23.16
C LEU A 667 -0.62 38.51 22.06
N SER A 668 -1.85 38.87 21.69
CA SER A 668 -2.16 39.85 20.64
C SER A 668 -2.69 41.20 21.17
N THR A 669 -2.97 41.29 22.47
CA THR A 669 -3.52 42.45 23.20
C THR A 669 -2.47 43.17 24.03
#